data_AF-A0A662DI34-F1
#
_entry.id   AF-A0A662DI34-F1
#
_cell.length_a   1.000
_cell.length_b   1.000
_cell.length_c   1.000
_cell.angle_alpha   90.00
_cell.angle_beta   90.00
_cell.angle_gamma   90.00
#
_symmetry.space_group_name_H-M   'P 1'
#
loop_
_entity.id
_entity.type
_entity.pdbx_description
1 polymer ?
#
loop_
_entity_poly.entity_id
_entity_poly.type
_entity_poly.pdbx_seq_one_letter_code
_entity_poly.pdbx_strand_id
1 'polypeptide(L)'
;MNSFFHYQENSLFCEEKSIEEIATKVGTPFYIYSYSYIIQNIQQLKKAFSRYNPLICYSLKANPNITLCRIIASYGLGADIVSGGELYQALKAGFPSEKIVYSGVGKTPDEIKYALEKNILFFNVESEQELQEIKKIAEKLNKRAKVSIRINPDIDANTHHYITTGKKENKFGIPFPQAEKIYKEASKIPGIDTVGIHMHIGSQIKDVEPYLEALQRLKIFIDKLTRKGINLSYLDIGGGFGINYREKEEKFPIEELSEKIAPLVHPGMRLIIEPGRYIVGNAGALITKLIYKKSGKRKEFLIVDAGMNDLIRPSLYGAYHRIIPVKKSLKKYGKKVDIVGPICESTDFFAQNRQFPAIESGELIAILDAGAYGVSMSSNYNGRPRVAEVLVKNDNGWLIKQKESYWNLTQGQIVPTDVNLYHREIMLPASPSSIEFWKMEGAGNDFILLDNRDEIIKKRAELAQKLCQRKKGIGADGLILIERAKQADFFMRIFNPDGSEAEMCGNGARCAARFAYLKKIAGEECTFQTLAGPIKARIKENKVKIKMSDPFDFKKEVKLRIDTREYTGYFINTGVPHFILFYESVDKVKIKETGFKIRSHKYFHPDGTNVDFVEIKDDGILIRTYERGVEDETLACGTGAVASAIISHLIYNLSPPVKVKMKGGSVNVWFESDEGSRISNVFLEGEANITYKGYLNGGDYV
;
A
#
# COMPACT_ATOMS: atom_id res chain seq x y z
N MET A 1 -22.75 -9.67 -28.89
CA MET A 1 -22.61 -9.23 -27.47
C MET A 1 -22.72 -10.45 -26.58
N ASN A 2 -21.98 -10.50 -25.46
CA ASN A 2 -22.21 -11.53 -24.45
C ASN A 2 -23.29 -11.04 -23.46
N SER A 3 -23.88 -11.95 -22.68
CA SER A 3 -24.93 -11.65 -21.69
C SER A 3 -24.59 -10.50 -20.73
N PHE A 4 -23.31 -10.25 -20.43
CA PHE A 4 -22.90 -9.25 -19.42
C PHE A 4 -22.60 -7.86 -19.99
N PHE A 5 -22.52 -7.70 -21.30
CA PHE A 5 -22.48 -6.38 -21.95
C PHE A 5 -23.57 -6.35 -23.01
N HIS A 6 -24.73 -5.81 -22.65
CA HIS A 6 -25.93 -5.88 -23.47
C HIS A 6 -26.66 -4.54 -23.51
N TYR A 7 -27.49 -4.34 -24.52
CA TYR A 7 -28.34 -3.16 -24.60
C TYR A 7 -29.68 -3.41 -23.93
N GLN A 8 -30.14 -2.45 -23.13
CA GLN A 8 -31.51 -2.33 -22.67
C GLN A 8 -32.04 -0.97 -23.14
N GLU A 9 -33.16 -0.98 -23.88
CA GLU A 9 -33.80 0.25 -24.41
C GLU A 9 -32.85 1.21 -25.15
N ASN A 10 -31.82 0.65 -25.82
CA ASN A 10 -30.74 1.34 -26.54
C ASN A 10 -29.57 1.88 -25.71
N SER A 11 -29.56 1.75 -24.39
CA SER A 11 -28.36 2.06 -23.58
C SER A 11 -27.57 0.79 -23.28
N LEU A 12 -26.25 0.86 -23.27
CA LEU A 12 -25.36 -0.26 -22.99
C LEU A 12 -25.16 -0.40 -21.47
N PHE A 13 -25.38 -1.62 -21.00
CA PHE A 13 -25.23 -2.01 -19.62
C PHE A 13 -24.02 -2.93 -19.47
N CYS A 14 -23.37 -2.85 -18.31
CA CYS A 14 -22.52 -3.91 -17.81
C CYS A 14 -23.28 -4.59 -16.67
N GLU A 15 -23.56 -5.88 -16.80
CA GLU A 15 -24.56 -6.56 -15.95
C GLU A 15 -25.87 -5.77 -15.91
N GLU A 16 -26.36 -5.35 -14.75
CA GLU A 16 -27.61 -4.57 -14.60
C GLU A 16 -27.32 -3.07 -14.41
N LYS A 17 -26.07 -2.62 -14.55
CA LYS A 17 -25.68 -1.21 -14.38
C LYS A 17 -25.48 -0.49 -15.72
N SER A 18 -26.16 0.64 -15.90
CA SER A 18 -25.95 1.52 -17.04
C SER A 18 -24.53 2.08 -17.07
N ILE A 19 -23.85 1.97 -18.21
CA ILE A 19 -22.51 2.52 -18.40
C ILE A 19 -22.54 4.06 -18.39
N GLU A 20 -23.63 4.67 -18.86
CA GLU A 20 -23.78 6.14 -18.85
C GLU A 20 -23.79 6.68 -17.41
N GLU A 21 -24.52 6.02 -16.49
CA GLU A 21 -24.56 6.40 -15.07
C GLU A 21 -23.18 6.31 -14.41
N ILE A 22 -22.42 5.26 -14.73
CA ILE A 22 -21.05 5.10 -14.22
C ILE A 22 -20.16 6.20 -14.77
N ALA A 23 -20.26 6.50 -16.07
CA ALA A 23 -19.45 7.52 -16.73
C ALA A 23 -19.69 8.92 -16.15
N THR A 24 -20.93 9.27 -15.79
CA THR A 24 -21.24 10.54 -15.13
C THR A 24 -20.55 10.68 -13.77
N LYS A 25 -20.41 9.57 -13.01
CA LYS A 25 -19.82 9.59 -11.67
C LYS A 25 -18.29 9.49 -11.67
N VAL A 26 -17.74 8.66 -12.56
CA VAL A 26 -16.30 8.31 -12.58
C VAL A 26 -15.52 9.23 -13.52
N GLY A 27 -16.16 9.70 -14.59
CA GLY A 27 -15.51 10.44 -15.67
C GLY A 27 -14.70 9.52 -16.60
N THR A 28 -14.62 9.90 -17.87
CA THR A 28 -13.85 9.17 -18.89
C THR A 28 -12.38 9.62 -18.98
N PRO A 29 -11.51 8.77 -19.53
CA PRO A 29 -11.73 7.34 -19.79
C PRO A 29 -11.60 6.48 -18.52
N PHE A 30 -12.21 5.30 -18.51
CA PHE A 30 -12.12 4.33 -17.41
C PHE A 30 -12.34 2.88 -17.88
N TYR A 31 -11.77 1.93 -17.15
CA TYR A 31 -12.06 0.51 -17.34
C TYR A 31 -13.26 0.07 -16.51
N ILE A 32 -14.06 -0.85 -17.05
CA ILE A 32 -15.19 -1.49 -16.37
C ILE A 32 -15.10 -3.01 -16.50
N TYR A 33 -15.39 -3.73 -15.43
CA TYR A 33 -15.33 -5.20 -15.36
C TYR A 33 -16.63 -5.78 -14.83
N SER A 34 -17.12 -6.86 -15.46
CA SER A 34 -18.22 -7.68 -14.96
C SER A 34 -17.70 -8.74 -13.99
N TYR A 35 -18.17 -8.68 -12.74
CA TYR A 35 -17.96 -9.72 -11.74
C TYR A 35 -18.50 -11.06 -12.20
N SER A 36 -19.75 -11.08 -12.66
CA SER A 36 -20.49 -12.30 -12.99
C SER A 36 -19.83 -13.06 -14.14
N TYR A 37 -19.28 -12.35 -15.13
CA TYR A 37 -18.48 -12.95 -16.21
C TYR A 37 -17.24 -13.64 -15.63
N ILE A 38 -16.45 -12.96 -14.80
CA ILE A 38 -15.23 -13.53 -14.20
C ILE A 38 -15.56 -14.82 -13.46
N ILE A 39 -16.63 -14.82 -12.66
CA ILE A 39 -17.04 -15.99 -11.89
C ILE A 39 -17.51 -17.13 -12.80
N GLN A 40 -18.28 -16.83 -13.85
CA GLN A 40 -18.71 -17.85 -14.81
C GLN A 40 -17.51 -18.54 -15.46
N ASN A 41 -16.48 -17.80 -15.88
CA ASN A 41 -15.27 -18.38 -16.48
C ASN A 41 -14.51 -19.27 -15.48
N ILE A 42 -14.40 -18.84 -14.23
CA ILE A 42 -13.77 -19.63 -13.16
C ILE A 42 -14.53 -20.94 -12.94
N GLN A 43 -15.86 -20.87 -12.86
CA GLN A 43 -16.71 -22.05 -12.67
C GLN A 43 -16.62 -23.00 -13.86
N GLN A 44 -16.56 -22.46 -15.09
CA GLN A 44 -16.39 -23.26 -16.30
C GLN A 44 -15.08 -24.05 -16.27
N LEU A 45 -13.96 -23.39 -15.93
CA LEU A 45 -12.66 -24.06 -15.79
C LEU A 45 -12.67 -25.13 -14.69
N LYS A 46 -13.24 -24.81 -13.52
CA LYS A 46 -13.37 -25.79 -12.41
C LYS A 46 -14.20 -26.99 -12.81
N LYS A 47 -15.31 -26.78 -13.53
CA LYS A 47 -16.19 -27.84 -13.98
C LYS A 47 -15.49 -28.73 -15.01
N ALA A 48 -14.92 -28.13 -16.05
CA ALA A 48 -14.24 -28.84 -17.14
C ALA A 48 -13.15 -29.76 -16.58
N PHE A 49 -12.24 -29.22 -15.78
CA PHE A 49 -11.10 -29.97 -15.26
C PHE A 49 -11.34 -30.71 -13.94
N SER A 50 -12.57 -30.78 -13.43
CA SER A 50 -12.91 -31.34 -12.10
C SER A 50 -12.32 -32.73 -11.84
N ARG A 51 -12.28 -33.60 -12.87
CA ARG A 51 -11.72 -34.97 -12.80
C ARG A 51 -10.23 -35.03 -12.43
N TYR A 52 -9.48 -33.93 -12.56
CA TYR A 52 -8.06 -33.85 -12.25
C TYR A 52 -7.76 -33.23 -10.88
N ASN A 53 -8.78 -32.82 -10.11
CA ASN A 53 -8.61 -31.99 -8.91
C ASN A 53 -7.58 -30.83 -9.14
N PRO A 54 -7.81 -30.00 -10.17
CA PRO A 54 -6.79 -29.14 -10.72
C PRO A 54 -6.40 -28.06 -9.72
N LEU A 55 -5.15 -27.62 -9.76
CA LEU A 55 -4.78 -26.32 -9.24
C LEU A 55 -4.88 -25.30 -10.37
N ILE A 56 -5.89 -24.43 -10.30
CA ILE A 56 -6.06 -23.35 -11.28
C ILE A 56 -5.32 -22.12 -10.75
N CYS A 57 -4.24 -21.74 -11.41
CA CYS A 57 -3.41 -20.58 -11.08
C CYS A 57 -3.78 -19.39 -11.97
N TYR A 58 -4.36 -18.33 -11.41
CA TYR A 58 -4.65 -17.15 -12.20
C TYR A 58 -3.36 -16.43 -12.59
N SER A 59 -3.17 -16.14 -13.88
CA SER A 59 -1.97 -15.45 -14.37
C SER A 59 -2.08 -13.95 -14.16
N LEU A 60 -1.41 -13.41 -13.13
CA LEU A 60 -1.58 -12.02 -12.66
C LEU A 60 -1.25 -10.98 -13.72
N LYS A 61 -0.29 -11.26 -14.60
CA LYS A 61 0.10 -10.43 -15.74
C LYS A 61 -1.05 -10.02 -16.66
N ALA A 62 -2.15 -10.80 -16.68
CA ALA A 62 -3.35 -10.46 -17.43
C ALA A 62 -4.07 -9.24 -16.83
N ASN A 63 -4.30 -9.21 -15.52
CA ASN A 63 -4.84 -8.07 -14.79
C ASN A 63 -4.50 -8.16 -13.29
N PRO A 64 -3.52 -7.38 -12.79
CA PRO A 64 -3.08 -7.45 -11.40
C PRO A 64 -3.89 -6.56 -10.45
N ASN A 65 -5.06 -6.04 -10.87
CA ASN A 65 -5.90 -5.23 -9.97
C ASN A 65 -6.23 -6.04 -8.71
N ILE A 66 -5.88 -5.49 -7.54
CA ILE A 66 -5.94 -6.22 -6.27
C ILE A 66 -7.36 -6.67 -5.91
N THR A 67 -8.38 -5.92 -6.31
CA THR A 67 -9.77 -6.28 -6.05
C THR A 67 -10.20 -7.48 -6.89
N LEU A 68 -9.88 -7.48 -8.19
CA LEU A 68 -10.13 -8.63 -9.06
C LEU A 68 -9.36 -9.86 -8.58
N CYS A 69 -8.09 -9.68 -8.24
CA CYS A 69 -7.23 -10.72 -7.66
C CYS A 69 -7.83 -11.30 -6.37
N ARG A 70 -8.33 -10.46 -5.44
CA ARG A 70 -8.95 -10.91 -4.19
C ARG A 70 -10.24 -11.68 -4.44
N ILE A 71 -11.05 -11.24 -5.41
CA ILE A 71 -12.24 -11.99 -5.83
C ILE A 71 -11.81 -13.37 -6.34
N ILE A 72 -10.86 -13.43 -7.28
CA ILE A 72 -10.37 -14.69 -7.84
C ILE A 72 -9.82 -15.63 -6.74
N ALA A 73 -9.01 -15.10 -5.81
CA ALA A 73 -8.48 -15.85 -4.68
C ALA A 73 -9.59 -16.38 -3.75
N SER A 74 -10.66 -15.62 -3.52
CA SER A 74 -11.80 -16.06 -2.70
C SER A 74 -12.56 -17.25 -3.28
N TYR A 75 -12.43 -17.48 -4.60
CA TYR A 75 -12.92 -18.69 -5.26
C TYR A 75 -11.90 -19.84 -5.21
N GLY A 76 -10.85 -19.75 -4.39
CA GLY A 76 -9.92 -20.85 -4.08
C GLY A 76 -8.84 -21.12 -5.12
N LEU A 77 -8.67 -20.23 -6.09
CA LEU A 77 -7.62 -20.30 -7.12
C LEU A 77 -6.24 -20.02 -6.51
N GLY A 78 -5.20 -20.52 -7.19
CA GLY A 78 -3.81 -20.13 -6.99
C GLY A 78 -3.41 -18.94 -7.88
N ALA A 79 -2.12 -18.64 -7.92
CA ALA A 79 -1.58 -17.56 -8.76
C ALA A 79 -0.36 -18.05 -9.56
N ASP A 80 -0.33 -17.73 -10.85
CA ASP A 80 0.88 -17.72 -11.69
C ASP A 80 1.42 -16.29 -11.69
N ILE A 81 2.64 -16.13 -11.18
CA ILE A 81 3.35 -14.86 -11.09
C ILE A 81 4.62 -14.88 -11.93
N VAL A 82 5.03 -13.71 -12.42
CA VAL A 82 6.27 -13.54 -13.21
C VAL A 82 7.26 -12.54 -12.61
N SER A 83 6.98 -11.97 -11.43
CA SER A 83 7.88 -11.07 -10.70
C SER A 83 7.60 -11.06 -9.19
N GLY A 84 8.54 -10.53 -8.40
CA GLY A 84 8.34 -10.29 -6.96
C GLY A 84 7.28 -9.24 -6.67
N GLY A 85 7.06 -8.30 -7.60
CA GLY A 85 5.93 -7.35 -7.53
C GLY A 85 4.58 -8.07 -7.62
N GLU A 86 4.46 -9.02 -8.55
CA GLU A 86 3.25 -9.86 -8.64
C GLU A 86 3.12 -10.79 -7.44
N LEU A 87 4.21 -11.34 -6.89
CA LEU A 87 4.16 -12.09 -5.62
C LEU A 87 3.59 -11.22 -4.49
N TYR A 88 4.06 -10.00 -4.36
CA TYR A 88 3.56 -9.05 -3.35
C TYR A 88 2.06 -8.80 -3.54
N GLN A 89 1.62 -8.54 -4.77
CA GLN A 89 0.20 -8.34 -5.09
C GLN A 89 -0.65 -9.58 -4.81
N ALA A 90 -0.18 -10.77 -5.20
CA ALA A 90 -0.89 -12.02 -4.97
C ALA A 90 -1.12 -12.27 -3.47
N LEU A 91 -0.08 -12.13 -2.66
CA LEU A 91 -0.19 -12.29 -1.20
C LEU A 91 -1.11 -11.23 -0.59
N LYS A 92 -1.02 -9.97 -1.04
CA LYS A 92 -1.88 -8.88 -0.55
C LYS A 92 -3.36 -9.10 -0.90
N ALA A 93 -3.62 -9.69 -2.07
CA ALA A 93 -4.96 -10.08 -2.52
C ALA A 93 -5.53 -11.28 -1.74
N GLY A 94 -4.66 -12.08 -1.11
CA GLY A 94 -5.04 -13.23 -0.29
C GLY A 94 -4.92 -14.58 -1.01
N PHE A 95 -4.12 -14.67 -2.08
CA PHE A 95 -3.76 -15.98 -2.63
C PHE A 95 -2.90 -16.75 -1.60
N PRO A 96 -3.22 -18.02 -1.30
CA PRO A 96 -2.39 -18.84 -0.41
C PRO A 96 -1.02 -19.08 -1.05
N SER A 97 0.07 -18.87 -0.30
CA SER A 97 1.43 -18.99 -0.85
C SER A 97 1.72 -20.37 -1.41
N GLU A 98 1.21 -21.41 -0.76
CA GLU A 98 1.28 -22.81 -1.18
C GLU A 98 0.47 -23.13 -2.46
N LYS A 99 -0.19 -22.13 -3.05
CA LYS A 99 -0.86 -22.19 -4.36
C LYS A 99 -0.26 -21.20 -5.37
N ILE A 100 0.92 -20.65 -5.10
CA ILE A 100 1.60 -19.71 -6.01
C ILE A 100 2.72 -20.43 -6.75
N VAL A 101 2.67 -20.40 -8.08
CA VAL A 101 3.77 -20.85 -8.96
C VAL A 101 4.48 -19.63 -9.54
N TYR A 102 5.82 -19.66 -9.57
CA TYR A 102 6.62 -18.52 -10.02
C TYR A 102 7.35 -18.83 -11.33
N SER A 103 6.86 -18.27 -12.42
CA SER A 103 7.38 -18.35 -13.78
C SER A 103 8.29 -17.14 -14.14
N GLY A 104 8.92 -17.16 -15.32
CA GLY A 104 9.66 -16.02 -15.88
C GLY A 104 11.17 -16.23 -15.96
N VAL A 105 11.77 -15.93 -17.11
CA VAL A 105 13.19 -16.21 -17.41
C VAL A 105 14.21 -15.36 -16.62
N GLY A 106 13.77 -14.26 -15.99
CA GLY A 106 14.65 -13.25 -15.41
C GLY A 106 14.49 -13.04 -13.90
N LYS A 107 14.23 -14.10 -13.12
CA LYS A 107 14.05 -13.98 -11.66
C LYS A 107 15.33 -13.49 -11.00
N THR A 108 15.25 -12.38 -10.27
CA THR A 108 16.41 -11.79 -9.59
C THR A 108 16.69 -12.48 -8.25
N PRO A 109 17.92 -12.38 -7.70
CA PRO A 109 18.24 -12.91 -6.39
C PRO A 109 17.31 -12.43 -5.25
N ASP A 110 16.92 -11.14 -5.27
CA ASP A 110 16.01 -10.59 -4.26
C ASP A 110 14.59 -11.16 -4.40
N GLU A 111 14.12 -11.37 -5.63
CA GLU A 111 12.83 -12.02 -5.87
C GLU A 111 12.82 -13.50 -5.47
N ILE A 112 13.90 -14.22 -5.76
CA ILE A 112 14.07 -15.62 -5.34
C ILE A 112 14.07 -15.71 -3.81
N LYS A 113 14.85 -14.86 -3.14
CA LYS A 113 14.86 -14.75 -1.68
C LYS A 113 13.46 -14.51 -1.13
N TYR A 114 12.76 -13.52 -1.68
CA TYR A 114 11.40 -13.17 -1.24
C TYR A 114 10.42 -14.34 -1.42
N ALA A 115 10.46 -15.03 -2.55
CA ALA A 115 9.63 -16.20 -2.83
C ALA A 115 9.91 -17.38 -1.89
N LEU A 116 11.19 -17.65 -1.58
CA LEU A 116 11.59 -18.67 -0.61
C LEU A 116 11.13 -18.30 0.81
N GLU A 117 11.28 -17.04 1.23
CA GLU A 117 10.79 -16.56 2.52
C GLU A 117 9.28 -16.76 2.67
N LYS A 118 8.51 -16.56 1.59
CA LYS A 118 7.06 -16.72 1.55
C LYS A 118 6.56 -18.15 1.33
N ASN A 119 7.46 -19.13 1.16
CA ASN A 119 7.10 -20.54 0.98
C ASN A 119 6.08 -20.75 -0.15
N ILE A 120 6.37 -20.21 -1.34
CA ILE A 120 5.54 -20.45 -2.53
C ILE A 120 5.49 -21.95 -2.90
N LEU A 121 4.54 -22.36 -3.76
CA LEU A 121 4.40 -23.77 -4.15
C LEU A 121 5.67 -24.31 -4.82
N PHE A 122 6.15 -23.66 -5.89
CA PHE A 122 7.45 -23.90 -6.51
C PHE A 122 7.81 -22.82 -7.54
N PHE A 123 9.09 -22.81 -7.93
CA PHE A 123 9.61 -22.05 -9.06
C PHE A 123 9.50 -22.85 -10.36
N ASN A 124 9.00 -22.24 -11.44
CA ASN A 124 9.13 -22.75 -12.80
C ASN A 124 10.47 -22.25 -13.37
N VAL A 125 11.50 -23.09 -13.27
CA VAL A 125 12.88 -22.84 -13.70
C VAL A 125 12.99 -22.86 -15.22
N GLU A 126 13.66 -21.86 -15.79
CA GLU A 126 13.84 -21.69 -17.24
C GLU A 126 15.30 -21.79 -17.70
N SER A 127 16.28 -21.90 -16.78
CA SER A 127 17.69 -22.15 -17.14
C SER A 127 18.48 -22.88 -16.04
N GLU A 128 19.63 -23.47 -16.42
CA GLU A 128 20.56 -24.09 -15.47
C GLU A 128 21.14 -23.07 -14.49
N GLN A 129 21.45 -21.84 -14.95
CA GLN A 129 21.96 -20.78 -14.07
C GLN A 129 20.93 -20.35 -13.03
N GLU A 130 19.66 -20.26 -13.42
CA GLU A 130 18.58 -19.93 -12.49
C GLU A 130 18.46 -20.98 -11.38
N LEU A 131 18.54 -22.27 -11.73
CA LEU A 131 18.53 -23.35 -10.72
C LEU A 131 19.69 -23.20 -9.71
N GLN A 132 20.89 -22.86 -10.19
CA GLN A 132 22.04 -22.66 -9.30
C GLN A 132 21.87 -21.45 -8.39
N GLU A 133 21.26 -20.36 -8.86
CA GLU A 133 21.00 -19.19 -8.02
C GLU A 133 19.91 -19.50 -6.98
N ILE A 134 18.85 -20.24 -7.34
CA ILE A 134 17.84 -20.73 -6.39
C ILE A 134 18.48 -21.58 -5.30
N LYS A 135 19.32 -22.54 -5.68
CA LYS A 135 20.09 -23.38 -4.73
C LYS A 135 20.88 -22.52 -3.75
N LYS A 136 21.73 -21.63 -4.27
CA LYS A 136 22.62 -20.78 -3.48
C LYS A 136 21.85 -19.92 -2.46
N ILE A 137 20.70 -19.39 -2.85
CA ILE A 137 19.88 -18.56 -1.95
C ILE A 137 19.13 -19.45 -0.95
N ALA A 138 18.61 -20.60 -1.37
CA ALA A 138 17.99 -21.58 -0.47
C ALA A 138 18.95 -22.06 0.63
N GLU A 139 20.20 -22.36 0.28
CA GLU A 139 21.28 -22.70 1.22
C GLU A 139 21.53 -21.57 2.22
N LYS A 140 21.67 -20.32 1.75
CA LYS A 140 21.86 -19.15 2.63
C LYS A 140 20.70 -18.93 3.60
N LEU A 141 19.47 -19.27 3.20
CA LEU A 141 18.28 -19.12 4.03
C LEU A 141 17.98 -20.37 4.88
N ASN A 142 18.77 -21.43 4.76
CA ASN A 142 18.49 -22.74 5.35
C ASN A 142 17.06 -23.23 5.02
N LYS A 143 16.64 -23.09 3.76
CA LYS A 143 15.33 -23.52 3.25
C LYS A 143 15.47 -24.55 2.15
N ARG A 144 14.41 -25.33 1.93
CA ARG A 144 14.28 -26.19 0.73
C ARG A 144 13.48 -25.46 -0.34
N ALA A 145 14.00 -25.45 -1.57
CA ALA A 145 13.32 -24.88 -2.73
C ALA A 145 12.64 -25.98 -3.54
N LYS A 146 11.33 -25.86 -3.72
CA LYS A 146 10.60 -26.70 -4.68
C LYS A 146 10.72 -26.09 -6.07
N VAL A 147 11.05 -26.91 -7.06
CA VAL A 147 11.25 -26.47 -8.44
C VAL A 147 10.51 -27.38 -9.41
N SER A 148 10.02 -26.76 -10.48
CA SER A 148 9.51 -27.37 -11.70
C SER A 148 10.37 -26.87 -12.85
N ILE A 149 10.58 -27.67 -13.90
CA ILE A 149 11.34 -27.23 -15.08
C ILE A 149 10.37 -26.90 -16.21
N ARG A 150 10.44 -25.67 -16.71
CA ARG A 150 9.70 -25.25 -17.92
C ARG A 150 10.38 -25.83 -19.15
N ILE A 151 9.68 -26.70 -19.86
CA ILE A 151 10.16 -27.31 -21.10
C ILE A 151 9.61 -26.54 -22.30
N ASN A 152 10.43 -26.37 -23.32
CA ASN A 152 9.98 -25.97 -24.65
C ASN A 152 9.65 -27.24 -25.46
N PRO A 153 8.36 -27.53 -25.74
CA PRO A 153 7.98 -28.73 -26.48
C PRO A 153 8.20 -28.61 -28.00
N ASP A 154 8.68 -27.47 -28.52
CA ASP A 154 8.91 -27.18 -29.95
C ASP A 154 7.64 -27.36 -30.80
N ILE A 155 6.60 -26.61 -30.43
CA ILE A 155 5.25 -26.64 -31.03
C ILE A 155 4.93 -25.26 -31.63
N ASP A 156 4.46 -25.21 -32.87
CA ASP A 156 3.90 -24.00 -33.46
C ASP A 156 2.39 -23.94 -33.21
N ALA A 157 1.97 -23.09 -32.27
CA ALA A 157 0.55 -22.90 -31.97
C ALA A 157 -0.18 -22.02 -33.01
N ASN A 158 0.46 -21.63 -34.12
CA ASN A 158 -0.11 -20.81 -35.21
C ASN A 158 -0.80 -19.52 -34.72
N THR A 159 -0.28 -18.91 -33.64
CA THR A 159 -0.76 -17.63 -33.13
C THR A 159 -0.04 -16.44 -33.79
N HIS A 160 -0.43 -15.20 -33.46
CA HIS A 160 0.22 -13.99 -33.98
C HIS A 160 1.75 -14.09 -33.90
N HIS A 161 2.46 -13.64 -34.93
CA HIS A 161 3.92 -13.81 -35.09
C HIS A 161 4.77 -13.23 -33.93
N TYR A 162 4.22 -12.29 -33.14
CA TYR A 162 4.84 -11.69 -31.95
C TYR A 162 4.47 -12.38 -30.61
N ILE A 163 3.55 -13.37 -30.64
CA ILE A 163 2.94 -14.01 -29.45
C ILE A 163 3.24 -15.53 -29.40
N THR A 164 3.68 -16.12 -30.50
CA THR A 164 4.07 -17.55 -30.55
C THR A 164 5.37 -17.79 -29.78
N THR A 165 5.27 -18.36 -28.58
CA THR A 165 6.40 -18.68 -27.68
C THR A 165 6.96 -20.09 -27.91
N GLY A 166 6.87 -20.62 -29.12
CA GLY A 166 7.12 -22.05 -29.41
C GLY A 166 8.21 -22.38 -30.44
N LYS A 167 8.73 -21.41 -31.22
CA LYS A 167 9.82 -21.66 -32.19
C LYS A 167 11.17 -21.81 -31.48
N LYS A 168 12.09 -22.63 -32.03
CA LYS A 168 13.47 -22.86 -31.52
C LYS A 168 14.29 -21.62 -31.14
N GLU A 169 13.88 -20.43 -31.58
CA GLU A 169 14.56 -19.16 -31.33
C GLU A 169 13.99 -18.35 -30.14
N ASN A 170 12.97 -18.85 -29.45
CA ASN A 170 12.37 -18.13 -28.33
C ASN A 170 13.16 -18.35 -27.03
N LYS A 171 13.27 -17.30 -26.20
CA LYS A 171 14.04 -17.30 -24.95
C LYS A 171 13.44 -18.11 -23.79
N PHE A 172 12.31 -18.80 -24.00
CA PHE A 172 11.53 -19.42 -22.94
C PHE A 172 11.62 -20.94 -22.96
N GLY A 173 11.71 -21.52 -21.77
CA GLY A 173 11.77 -22.96 -21.58
C GLY A 173 13.06 -23.63 -22.05
N ILE A 174 13.25 -24.86 -21.57
CA ILE A 174 14.48 -25.64 -21.78
C ILE A 174 14.18 -26.78 -22.77
N PRO A 175 15.02 -27.01 -23.80
CA PRO A 175 14.86 -28.15 -24.70
C PRO A 175 14.97 -29.50 -23.96
N PHE A 176 14.26 -30.52 -24.42
CA PHE A 176 14.21 -31.83 -23.76
C PHE A 176 15.57 -32.44 -23.35
N PRO A 177 16.62 -32.46 -24.21
CA PRO A 177 17.91 -33.04 -23.82
C PRO A 177 18.57 -32.31 -22.65
N GLN A 178 18.44 -30.98 -22.61
CA GLN A 178 18.99 -30.16 -21.53
C GLN A 178 18.12 -30.28 -20.27
N ALA A 179 16.80 -30.32 -20.41
CA ALA A 179 15.89 -30.53 -19.27
C ALA A 179 16.19 -31.87 -18.57
N GLU A 180 16.50 -32.93 -19.33
CA GLU A 180 16.88 -34.22 -18.76
C GLU A 180 18.15 -34.14 -17.91
N LYS A 181 19.17 -33.42 -18.38
CA LYS A 181 20.39 -33.15 -17.64
C LYS A 181 20.06 -32.43 -16.33
N ILE A 182 19.24 -31.38 -16.40
CA ILE A 182 18.90 -30.56 -15.23
C ILE A 182 18.09 -31.37 -14.20
N TYR A 183 17.10 -32.17 -14.60
CA TYR A 183 16.39 -33.06 -13.66
C TYR A 183 17.33 -34.03 -12.96
N LYS A 184 18.25 -34.65 -13.71
CA LYS A 184 19.25 -35.58 -13.15
C LYS A 184 20.17 -34.89 -12.15
N GLU A 185 20.61 -33.67 -12.44
CA GLU A 185 21.48 -32.90 -11.54
C GLU A 185 20.72 -32.41 -10.32
N ALA A 186 19.54 -31.81 -10.50
CA ALA A 186 18.70 -31.29 -9.44
C ALA A 186 18.29 -32.37 -8.42
N SER A 187 18.04 -33.61 -8.87
CA SER A 187 17.74 -34.75 -7.99
C SER A 187 18.84 -35.08 -6.97
N LYS A 188 20.07 -34.58 -7.19
CA LYS A 188 21.24 -34.81 -6.33
C LYS A 188 21.60 -33.61 -5.47
N ILE A 189 20.91 -32.47 -5.61
CA ILE A 189 21.24 -31.24 -4.91
C ILE A 189 20.50 -31.21 -3.56
N PRO A 190 21.19 -31.23 -2.41
CA PRO A 190 20.55 -31.04 -1.12
C PRO A 190 19.82 -29.70 -1.07
N GLY A 191 18.59 -29.68 -0.55
CA GLY A 191 17.78 -28.47 -0.46
C GLY A 191 17.01 -28.09 -1.72
N ILE A 192 17.12 -28.86 -2.82
CA ILE A 192 16.27 -28.70 -4.01
C ILE A 192 15.33 -29.90 -4.12
N ASP A 193 14.04 -29.63 -4.28
CA ASP A 193 13.01 -30.64 -4.51
C ASP A 193 12.40 -30.45 -5.92
N THR A 194 12.78 -31.32 -6.87
CA THR A 194 12.14 -31.34 -8.21
C THR A 194 10.76 -31.97 -8.12
N VAL A 195 9.71 -31.13 -8.14
CA VAL A 195 8.34 -31.56 -7.87
C VAL A 195 7.44 -31.58 -9.10
N GLY A 196 7.83 -30.91 -10.19
CA GLY A 196 6.95 -30.76 -11.34
C GLY A 196 7.66 -30.53 -12.65
N ILE A 197 6.85 -30.51 -13.70
CA ILE A 197 7.21 -30.17 -15.08
C ILE A 197 6.19 -29.17 -15.60
N HIS A 198 6.66 -28.17 -16.34
CA HIS A 198 5.84 -27.08 -16.83
C HIS A 198 6.01 -26.90 -18.34
N MET A 199 4.94 -26.52 -19.03
CA MET A 199 4.98 -25.99 -20.38
C MET A 199 4.06 -24.78 -20.52
N HIS A 200 4.41 -23.87 -21.42
CA HIS A 200 3.53 -22.78 -21.84
C HIS A 200 3.77 -22.51 -23.32
N ILE A 201 2.81 -22.89 -24.15
CA ILE A 201 2.98 -23.03 -25.60
C ILE A 201 2.57 -21.78 -26.40
N GLY A 202 1.97 -20.79 -25.77
CA GLY A 202 1.60 -19.53 -26.42
C GLY A 202 0.42 -18.83 -25.76
N SER A 203 -0.10 -17.80 -26.43
CA SER A 203 -1.29 -17.07 -25.99
C SER A 203 -2.25 -16.87 -27.16
N GLN A 204 -3.55 -16.84 -26.85
CA GLN A 204 -4.62 -16.68 -27.84
C GLN A 204 -4.75 -17.90 -28.78
N ILE A 205 -4.49 -19.08 -28.23
CA ILE A 205 -4.63 -20.37 -28.92
C ILE A 205 -6.13 -20.71 -28.99
N LYS A 206 -6.63 -21.01 -30.19
CA LYS A 206 -8.06 -21.27 -30.41
C LYS A 206 -8.40 -22.76 -30.51
N ASP A 207 -7.41 -23.59 -30.84
CA ASP A 207 -7.56 -25.02 -31.09
C ASP A 207 -6.96 -25.86 -29.96
N VAL A 208 -7.43 -27.08 -29.77
CA VAL A 208 -6.96 -27.97 -28.69
C VAL A 208 -5.71 -28.75 -29.09
N GLU A 209 -5.51 -28.94 -30.39
CA GLU A 209 -4.48 -29.75 -31.01
C GLU A 209 -3.06 -29.38 -30.55
N PRO A 210 -2.66 -28.09 -30.46
CA PRO A 210 -1.34 -27.72 -29.97
C PRO A 210 -1.06 -28.20 -28.53
N TYR A 211 -2.07 -28.21 -27.66
CA TYR A 211 -1.92 -28.72 -26.30
C TYR A 211 -1.77 -30.24 -26.27
N LEU A 212 -2.52 -30.96 -27.12
CA LEU A 212 -2.45 -32.41 -27.23
C LEU A 212 -1.08 -32.86 -27.74
N GLU A 213 -0.56 -32.20 -28.78
CA GLU A 213 0.76 -32.49 -29.33
C GLU A 213 1.86 -32.23 -28.29
N ALA A 214 1.81 -31.10 -27.59
CA ALA A 214 2.75 -30.78 -26.52
C ALA A 214 2.71 -31.80 -25.39
N LEU A 215 1.52 -32.19 -24.93
CA LEU A 215 1.31 -33.16 -23.88
C LEU A 215 1.75 -34.58 -24.25
N GLN A 216 1.58 -34.99 -25.52
CA GLN A 216 2.12 -36.27 -26.00
C GLN A 216 3.65 -36.32 -25.87
N ARG A 217 4.34 -35.24 -26.26
CA ARG A 217 5.81 -35.14 -26.11
C ARG A 217 6.22 -35.13 -24.63
N LEU A 218 5.49 -34.38 -23.79
CA LEU A 218 5.72 -34.35 -22.34
C LEU A 218 5.50 -35.72 -21.68
N LYS A 219 4.46 -36.47 -22.05
CA LYS A 219 4.19 -37.81 -21.51
C LYS A 219 5.36 -38.75 -21.75
N ILE A 220 5.87 -38.82 -22.98
CA ILE A 220 7.04 -39.64 -23.33
C ILE A 220 8.25 -39.25 -22.45
N PHE A 221 8.43 -37.95 -22.22
CA PHE A 221 9.52 -37.45 -21.40
C PHE A 221 9.34 -37.76 -19.91
N ILE A 222 8.14 -37.62 -19.37
CA ILE A 222 7.79 -37.99 -17.98
C ILE A 222 8.04 -39.49 -17.77
N ASP A 223 7.57 -40.35 -18.68
CA ASP A 223 7.80 -41.80 -18.60
C ASP A 223 9.30 -42.13 -18.56
N LYS A 224 10.11 -41.38 -19.33
CA LYS A 224 11.57 -41.50 -19.34
C LYS A 224 12.19 -41.09 -18.00
N LEU A 225 11.70 -40.01 -17.37
CA LEU A 225 12.13 -39.58 -16.03
C LEU A 225 11.74 -40.61 -14.95
N THR A 226 10.51 -41.12 -15.00
CA THR A 226 10.00 -42.14 -14.08
C THR A 226 10.87 -43.41 -14.11
N ARG A 227 11.25 -43.90 -15.30
CA ARG A 227 12.20 -45.04 -15.45
C ARG A 227 13.58 -44.78 -14.84
N LYS A 228 13.96 -43.51 -14.66
CA LYS A 228 15.21 -43.09 -14.01
C LYS A 228 15.04 -42.82 -12.52
N GLY A 229 13.88 -43.13 -11.94
CA GLY A 229 13.57 -42.92 -10.52
C GLY A 229 13.19 -41.49 -10.17
N ILE A 230 12.96 -40.62 -11.15
CA ILE A 230 12.55 -39.22 -10.94
C ILE A 230 11.03 -39.16 -11.07
N ASN A 231 10.34 -39.19 -9.93
CA ASN A 231 8.87 -39.12 -9.87
C ASN A 231 8.42 -37.68 -9.61
N LEU A 232 7.62 -37.14 -10.53
CA LEU A 232 7.08 -35.78 -10.44
C LEU A 232 5.67 -35.80 -9.85
N SER A 233 5.29 -34.74 -9.15
CA SER A 233 3.97 -34.58 -8.51
C SER A 233 3.05 -33.61 -9.25
N TYR A 234 3.59 -32.71 -10.07
CA TYR A 234 2.82 -31.65 -10.75
C TYR A 234 3.08 -31.63 -12.25
N LEU A 235 2.01 -31.59 -13.03
CA LEU A 235 2.04 -31.31 -14.47
C LEU A 235 1.37 -29.96 -14.69
N ASP A 236 2.16 -28.96 -15.05
CA ASP A 236 1.66 -27.63 -15.37
C ASP A 236 1.60 -27.45 -16.89
N ILE A 237 0.40 -27.33 -17.43
CA ILE A 237 0.18 -27.17 -18.88
C ILE A 237 0.11 -25.69 -19.29
N GLY A 238 0.35 -24.78 -18.34
CA GLY A 238 0.33 -23.35 -18.58
C GLY A 238 -1.07 -22.84 -18.89
N GLY A 239 -1.09 -21.72 -19.61
CA GLY A 239 -2.32 -21.06 -20.05
C GLY A 239 -2.33 -20.90 -21.56
N GLY A 240 -2.93 -19.81 -22.02
CA GLY A 240 -2.96 -19.45 -23.44
C GLY A 240 -4.31 -19.65 -24.13
N PHE A 241 -5.30 -20.19 -23.42
CA PHE A 241 -6.67 -20.38 -23.90
C PHE A 241 -7.23 -19.07 -24.49
N GLY A 242 -7.62 -19.14 -25.76
CA GLY A 242 -8.09 -18.00 -26.53
C GLY A 242 -9.46 -17.49 -26.08
N ILE A 243 -9.72 -16.23 -26.42
CA ILE A 243 -11.02 -15.58 -26.23
C ILE A 243 -11.51 -14.96 -27.54
N ASN A 244 -12.74 -14.48 -27.56
CA ASN A 244 -13.33 -13.95 -28.79
C ASN A 244 -13.13 -12.44 -28.84
N TYR A 245 -12.40 -11.94 -29.82
CA TYR A 245 -12.22 -10.51 -30.09
C TYR A 245 -13.09 -10.02 -31.24
N ARG A 246 -13.65 -10.92 -32.05
CA ARG A 246 -14.53 -10.58 -33.18
C ARG A 246 -15.91 -11.19 -32.99
N GLU A 247 -16.87 -10.67 -33.74
CA GLU A 247 -18.18 -11.30 -33.85
C GLU A 247 -18.05 -12.64 -34.59
N LYS A 248 -18.88 -13.62 -34.19
CA LYS A 248 -18.93 -14.98 -34.78
C LYS A 248 -17.68 -15.85 -34.62
N GLU A 249 -16.71 -15.44 -33.80
CA GLU A 249 -15.66 -16.36 -33.36
C GLU A 249 -16.25 -17.40 -32.40
N GLU A 250 -15.80 -18.65 -32.54
CA GLU A 250 -16.13 -19.74 -31.63
C GLU A 250 -15.35 -19.61 -30.33
N LYS A 251 -15.99 -19.94 -29.20
CA LYS A 251 -15.31 -19.96 -27.90
C LYS A 251 -14.30 -21.11 -27.89
N PHE A 252 -13.17 -20.90 -27.21
CA PHE A 252 -12.21 -21.97 -26.97
C PHE A 252 -12.88 -23.19 -26.30
N PRO A 253 -12.79 -24.40 -26.86
CA PRO A 253 -13.53 -25.58 -26.40
C PRO A 253 -12.83 -26.21 -25.18
N ILE A 254 -12.98 -25.55 -24.02
CA ILE A 254 -12.27 -25.93 -22.79
C ILE A 254 -12.66 -27.31 -22.26
N GLU A 255 -13.92 -27.71 -22.44
CA GLU A 255 -14.41 -29.03 -22.08
C GLU A 255 -13.78 -30.11 -22.97
N GLU A 256 -13.69 -29.87 -24.28
CA GLU A 256 -13.06 -30.78 -25.23
C GLU A 256 -11.57 -30.96 -24.92
N LEU A 257 -10.86 -29.87 -24.62
CA LEU A 257 -9.46 -29.95 -24.17
C LEU A 257 -9.37 -30.84 -22.93
N SER A 258 -10.20 -30.58 -21.92
CA SER A 258 -10.19 -31.34 -20.68
C SER A 258 -10.52 -32.83 -20.89
N GLU A 259 -11.34 -33.19 -21.88
CA GLU A 259 -11.61 -34.60 -22.19
C GLU A 259 -10.45 -35.26 -22.92
N LYS A 260 -9.91 -34.59 -23.95
CA LYS A 260 -8.84 -35.14 -24.80
C LYS A 260 -7.49 -35.26 -24.10
N ILE A 261 -7.21 -34.47 -23.04
CA ILE A 261 -5.97 -34.62 -22.27
C ILE A 261 -5.99 -35.78 -21.27
N ALA A 262 -7.15 -36.38 -20.96
CA ALA A 262 -7.26 -37.47 -19.99
C ALA A 262 -6.25 -38.62 -20.16
N PRO A 263 -6.06 -39.18 -21.37
CA PRO A 263 -5.05 -40.23 -21.58
C PRO A 263 -3.60 -39.72 -21.53
N LEU A 264 -3.39 -38.40 -21.53
CA LEU A 264 -2.07 -37.78 -21.59
C LEU A 264 -1.55 -37.32 -20.21
N VAL A 265 -2.44 -37.12 -19.24
CA VAL A 265 -2.05 -36.81 -17.86
C VAL A 265 -1.53 -38.07 -17.17
N HIS A 266 -0.27 -38.05 -16.73
CA HIS A 266 0.35 -39.20 -16.06
C HIS A 266 -0.35 -39.48 -14.71
N PRO A 267 -0.66 -40.75 -14.36
CA PRO A 267 -1.26 -41.09 -13.08
C PRO A 267 -0.47 -40.56 -11.88
N GLY A 268 -1.16 -40.07 -10.86
CA GLY A 268 -0.56 -39.57 -9.62
C GLY A 268 -0.04 -38.12 -9.69
N MET A 269 -0.01 -37.49 -10.87
CA MET A 269 0.34 -36.08 -11.00
C MET A 269 -0.89 -35.19 -10.86
N ARG A 270 -0.77 -34.09 -10.12
CA ARG A 270 -1.78 -33.05 -10.06
C ARG A 270 -1.63 -32.09 -11.24
N LEU A 271 -2.72 -31.83 -11.94
CA LEU A 271 -2.75 -30.90 -13.06
C LEU A 271 -2.79 -29.44 -12.56
N ILE A 272 -1.96 -28.58 -13.17
CA ILE A 272 -1.99 -27.14 -13.02
C ILE A 272 -2.33 -26.51 -14.37
N ILE A 273 -3.18 -25.48 -14.35
CA ILE A 273 -3.45 -24.60 -15.49
C ILE A 273 -3.27 -23.14 -15.07
N GLU A 274 -2.77 -22.32 -15.99
CA GLU A 274 -2.43 -20.91 -15.74
C GLU A 274 -3.28 -19.89 -16.55
N PRO A 275 -4.64 -19.93 -16.49
CA PRO A 275 -5.46 -19.04 -17.29
C PRO A 275 -5.36 -17.59 -16.79
N GLY A 276 -5.00 -16.67 -17.69
CA GLY A 276 -5.11 -15.22 -17.47
C GLY A 276 -6.19 -14.60 -18.35
N ARG A 277 -5.92 -14.54 -19.66
CA ARG A 277 -6.82 -13.95 -20.68
C ARG A 277 -8.22 -14.53 -20.65
N TYR A 278 -8.32 -15.86 -20.51
CA TYR A 278 -9.59 -16.58 -20.51
C TYR A 278 -10.52 -16.10 -19.38
N ILE A 279 -9.98 -15.85 -18.19
CA ILE A 279 -10.79 -15.45 -17.02
C ILE A 279 -11.29 -14.01 -17.16
N VAL A 280 -10.41 -13.05 -17.47
CA VAL A 280 -10.74 -11.62 -17.37
C VAL A 280 -10.92 -10.90 -18.72
N GLY A 281 -10.47 -11.48 -19.84
CA GLY A 281 -10.36 -10.77 -21.13
C GLY A 281 -11.67 -10.18 -21.65
N ASN A 282 -12.67 -11.03 -21.91
CA ASN A 282 -14.00 -10.59 -22.35
C ASN A 282 -14.87 -10.03 -21.21
N ALA A 283 -14.41 -10.11 -19.96
CA ALA A 283 -15.12 -9.56 -18.81
C ALA A 283 -14.95 -8.04 -18.65
N GLY A 284 -14.02 -7.42 -19.41
CA GLY A 284 -13.70 -6.01 -19.29
C GLY A 284 -13.86 -5.20 -20.57
N ALA A 285 -14.16 -3.91 -20.41
CA ALA A 285 -14.20 -2.91 -21.47
C ALA A 285 -13.50 -1.61 -21.03
N LEU A 286 -12.99 -0.85 -22.00
CA LEU A 286 -12.51 0.52 -21.82
C LEU A 286 -13.59 1.47 -22.35
N ILE A 287 -14.09 2.33 -21.47
CA ILE A 287 -15.10 3.34 -21.80
C ILE A 287 -14.41 4.68 -22.04
N THR A 288 -14.72 5.28 -23.18
CA THR A 288 -14.08 6.49 -23.70
C THR A 288 -15.13 7.42 -24.29
N LYS A 289 -14.81 8.71 -24.39
CA LYS A 289 -15.71 9.72 -24.93
C LYS A 289 -15.18 10.26 -26.23
N LEU A 290 -16.07 10.46 -27.21
CA LEU A 290 -15.71 11.17 -28.44
C LEU A 290 -15.45 12.64 -28.14
N ILE A 291 -14.23 13.11 -28.42
CA ILE A 291 -13.88 14.52 -28.32
C ILE A 291 -14.30 15.23 -29.61
N TYR A 292 -13.71 14.82 -30.74
CA TYR A 292 -13.89 15.48 -32.03
C TYR A 292 -14.00 14.49 -33.18
N LYS A 293 -14.75 14.90 -34.21
CA LYS A 293 -14.73 14.27 -35.53
C LYS A 293 -13.83 15.08 -36.45
N LYS A 294 -12.85 14.45 -37.07
CA LYS A 294 -11.97 15.09 -38.05
C LYS A 294 -12.15 14.44 -39.42
N SER A 295 -12.78 15.17 -40.34
CA SER A 295 -12.94 14.72 -41.72
C SER A 295 -11.69 15.06 -42.54
N GLY A 296 -10.97 14.04 -43.01
CA GLY A 296 -9.93 14.17 -44.02
C GLY A 296 -10.47 13.95 -45.44
N LYS A 297 -9.66 14.24 -46.46
CA LYS A 297 -10.02 14.03 -47.88
C LYS A 297 -10.39 12.57 -48.21
N ARG A 298 -9.80 11.59 -47.51
CA ARG A 298 -9.96 10.14 -47.78
C ARG A 298 -10.51 9.33 -46.60
N LYS A 299 -10.43 9.84 -45.37
CA LYS A 299 -10.74 9.13 -44.14
C LYS A 299 -11.37 10.07 -43.12
N GLU A 300 -12.25 9.52 -42.30
CA GLU A 300 -12.85 10.21 -41.16
C GLU A 300 -12.25 9.63 -39.87
N PHE A 301 -11.84 10.52 -38.96
CA PHE A 301 -11.24 10.16 -37.68
C PHE A 301 -12.19 10.50 -36.54
N LEU A 302 -12.43 9.52 -35.67
CA LEU A 302 -13.11 9.69 -34.39
C LEU A 302 -12.05 9.78 -33.30
N ILE A 303 -11.81 11.01 -32.80
CA ILE A 303 -10.78 11.28 -31.79
C ILE A 303 -11.41 11.17 -30.42
N VAL A 304 -10.94 10.21 -29.61
CA VAL A 304 -11.50 9.93 -28.28
C VAL A 304 -10.55 10.36 -27.15
N ASP A 305 -11.02 10.35 -25.89
CA ASP A 305 -10.23 10.80 -24.73
C ASP A 305 -9.33 9.72 -24.10
N ALA A 306 -9.50 8.45 -24.49
CA ALA A 306 -8.55 7.37 -24.27
C ALA A 306 -7.44 7.35 -25.33
N GLY A 307 -6.25 6.88 -24.96
CA GLY A 307 -5.14 6.67 -25.91
C GLY A 307 -4.45 5.31 -25.74
N MET A 308 -3.41 5.08 -26.54
CA MET A 308 -2.56 3.88 -26.46
C MET A 308 -1.87 3.73 -25.10
N ASN A 309 -1.72 4.82 -24.33
CA ASN A 309 -1.24 4.77 -22.95
C ASN A 309 -2.24 4.02 -22.03
N ASP A 310 -3.53 3.99 -22.37
CA ASP A 310 -4.57 3.29 -21.62
C ASP A 310 -4.74 1.86 -22.12
N LEU A 311 -4.80 1.66 -23.44
CA LEU A 311 -4.88 0.34 -24.09
C LEU A 311 -3.93 0.26 -25.30
N ILE A 312 -2.73 -0.24 -25.06
CA ILE A 312 -1.66 -0.29 -26.08
C ILE A 312 -1.81 -1.42 -27.10
N ARG A 313 -2.67 -2.41 -26.84
CA ARG A 313 -2.72 -3.67 -27.62
C ARG A 313 -2.95 -3.48 -29.12
N PRO A 314 -3.85 -2.59 -29.59
CA PRO A 314 -4.02 -2.37 -31.02
C PRO A 314 -2.76 -1.81 -31.68
N SER A 315 -2.09 -0.84 -31.04
CA SER A 315 -0.84 -0.24 -31.53
C SER A 315 0.34 -1.22 -31.52
N LEU A 316 0.46 -2.01 -30.44
CA LEU A 316 1.61 -2.90 -30.23
C LEU A 316 1.50 -4.20 -31.04
N TYR A 317 0.29 -4.78 -31.13
CA TYR A 317 0.09 -6.11 -31.72
C TYR A 317 -0.77 -6.10 -32.98
N GLY A 318 -1.30 -4.95 -33.40
CA GLY A 318 -2.38 -4.92 -34.39
C GLY A 318 -3.66 -5.60 -33.89
N ALA A 319 -3.82 -5.72 -32.56
CA ALA A 319 -4.90 -6.50 -31.97
C ALA A 319 -6.27 -5.88 -32.26
N TYR A 320 -7.20 -6.70 -32.73
CA TYR A 320 -8.58 -6.29 -32.92
C TYR A 320 -9.31 -6.26 -31.56
N HIS A 321 -10.09 -5.21 -31.32
CA HIS A 321 -11.12 -5.17 -30.28
C HIS A 321 -12.47 -4.80 -30.91
N ARG A 322 -13.55 -5.36 -30.36
CA ARG A 322 -14.92 -4.88 -30.65
C ARG A 322 -15.06 -3.47 -30.10
N ILE A 323 -15.59 -2.57 -30.91
CA ILE A 323 -15.86 -1.20 -30.52
C ILE A 323 -17.30 -0.90 -30.89
N ILE A 324 -18.08 -0.43 -29.93
CA ILE A 324 -19.50 -0.12 -30.07
C ILE A 324 -19.82 1.22 -29.40
N PRO A 325 -20.84 1.96 -29.85
CA PRO A 325 -21.32 3.11 -29.07
C PRO A 325 -21.93 2.62 -27.76
N VAL A 326 -21.96 3.44 -26.71
CA VAL A 326 -22.68 3.11 -25.47
C VAL A 326 -24.18 3.32 -25.65
N LYS A 327 -24.58 4.30 -26.46
CA LYS A 327 -25.97 4.50 -26.87
C LYS A 327 -26.16 3.98 -28.29
N LYS A 328 -27.04 3.01 -28.47
CA LYS A 328 -27.31 2.40 -29.77
C LYS A 328 -27.87 3.47 -30.71
N SER A 329 -27.15 3.74 -31.78
CA SER A 329 -27.63 4.62 -32.83
C SER A 329 -28.57 3.83 -33.75
N LEU A 330 -29.77 4.35 -33.99
CA LEU A 330 -30.69 3.85 -35.00
C LEU A 330 -30.35 4.38 -36.41
N LYS A 331 -29.37 5.28 -36.53
CA LYS A 331 -28.92 5.82 -37.80
C LYS A 331 -28.11 4.76 -38.57
N LYS A 332 -28.28 4.70 -39.89
CA LYS A 332 -27.50 3.77 -40.76
C LYS A 332 -26.00 3.98 -40.56
N TYR A 333 -25.24 2.89 -40.63
CA TYR A 333 -23.77 2.93 -40.65
C TYR A 333 -23.27 3.92 -41.71
N GLY A 334 -22.35 4.81 -41.31
CA GLY A 334 -21.77 5.83 -42.18
C GLY A 334 -20.58 5.32 -43.00
N LYS A 335 -19.65 6.24 -43.32
CA LYS A 335 -18.35 5.92 -43.93
C LYS A 335 -17.49 5.08 -42.97
N LYS A 336 -16.47 4.39 -43.49
CA LYS A 336 -15.47 3.74 -42.64
C LYS A 336 -14.63 4.81 -41.94
N VAL A 337 -14.40 4.62 -40.65
CA VAL A 337 -13.69 5.56 -39.78
C VAL A 337 -12.45 4.91 -39.15
N ASP A 338 -11.50 5.74 -38.77
CA ASP A 338 -10.42 5.37 -37.86
C ASP A 338 -10.77 5.93 -36.46
N ILE A 339 -10.74 5.08 -35.43
CA ILE A 339 -10.97 5.49 -34.03
C ILE A 339 -9.59 5.61 -33.39
N VAL A 340 -9.24 6.82 -32.98
CA VAL A 340 -7.88 7.22 -32.57
C VAL A 340 -7.89 7.95 -31.24
N GLY A 341 -6.79 7.85 -30.50
CA GLY A 341 -6.61 8.61 -29.26
C GLY A 341 -5.96 9.98 -29.49
N PRO A 342 -5.63 10.69 -28.40
CA PRO A 342 -5.03 12.02 -28.43
C PRO A 342 -3.50 12.01 -28.25
N ILE A 343 -2.84 10.84 -28.22
CA ILE A 343 -1.39 10.74 -28.07
C ILE A 343 -0.71 11.27 -29.34
N CYS A 344 0.43 11.92 -29.16
CA CYS A 344 1.23 12.46 -30.26
C CYS A 344 2.02 11.37 -31.03
N GLU A 345 1.34 10.30 -31.43
CA GLU A 345 1.89 9.18 -32.20
C GLU A 345 0.91 8.72 -33.28
N SER A 346 1.43 8.48 -34.48
CA SER A 346 0.59 7.97 -35.58
C SER A 346 0.04 6.55 -35.32
N THR A 347 0.67 5.81 -34.41
CA THR A 347 0.25 4.48 -33.99
C THR A 347 -0.83 4.50 -32.90
N ASP A 348 -1.25 5.68 -32.42
CA ASP A 348 -2.33 5.82 -31.44
C ASP A 348 -3.72 5.63 -32.07
N PHE A 349 -4.05 4.37 -32.35
CA PHE A 349 -5.35 3.97 -32.87
C PHE A 349 -5.91 2.80 -32.08
N PHE A 350 -7.24 2.73 -31.97
CA PHE A 350 -7.96 1.56 -31.47
C PHE A 350 -8.54 0.72 -32.60
N ALA A 351 -8.92 1.37 -33.70
CA ALA A 351 -9.37 0.70 -34.90
C ALA A 351 -9.09 1.54 -36.14
N GLN A 352 -8.75 0.87 -37.23
CA GLN A 352 -8.60 1.47 -38.55
C GLN A 352 -9.65 0.88 -39.50
N ASN A 353 -10.15 1.70 -40.42
CA ASN A 353 -11.06 1.31 -41.49
C ASN A 353 -12.31 0.56 -40.99
N ARG A 354 -12.87 1.00 -39.85
CA ARG A 354 -13.98 0.36 -39.15
C ARG A 354 -15.31 0.94 -39.62
N GLN A 355 -16.28 0.07 -39.91
CA GLN A 355 -17.67 0.51 -40.06
C GLN A 355 -18.22 0.81 -38.66
N PHE A 356 -18.64 2.05 -38.42
CA PHE A 356 -19.10 2.51 -37.12
C PHE A 356 -20.38 3.36 -37.31
N PRO A 357 -21.37 3.26 -36.40
CA PRO A 357 -22.57 4.09 -36.51
C PRO A 357 -22.24 5.58 -36.34
N ALA A 358 -23.12 6.44 -36.85
CA ALA A 358 -23.01 7.87 -36.63
C ALA A 358 -23.11 8.19 -35.12
N ILE A 359 -22.16 9.00 -34.65
CA ILE A 359 -21.97 9.40 -33.25
C ILE A 359 -21.61 10.89 -33.18
N GLU A 360 -21.98 11.58 -32.12
CA GLU A 360 -21.72 12.99 -31.86
C GLU A 360 -20.66 13.22 -30.78
N SER A 361 -20.02 14.40 -30.81
CA SER A 361 -19.06 14.80 -29.79
C SER A 361 -19.70 14.77 -28.40
N GLY A 362 -18.99 14.23 -27.42
CA GLY A 362 -19.49 14.01 -26.07
C GLY A 362 -20.16 12.64 -25.85
N GLU A 363 -20.54 11.92 -26.90
CA GLU A 363 -21.11 10.58 -26.77
C GLU A 363 -20.03 9.53 -26.43
N LEU A 364 -20.46 8.48 -25.74
CA LEU A 364 -19.58 7.44 -25.20
C LEU A 364 -19.41 6.27 -26.16
N ILE A 365 -18.20 5.70 -26.15
CA ILE A 365 -17.79 4.53 -26.92
C ILE A 365 -17.23 3.48 -25.94
N ALA A 366 -17.58 2.22 -26.16
CA ALA A 366 -17.03 1.09 -25.42
C ALA A 366 -16.09 0.27 -26.32
N ILE A 367 -14.84 0.16 -25.91
CA ILE A 367 -13.85 -0.77 -26.49
C ILE A 367 -13.88 -2.05 -25.63
N LEU A 368 -14.56 -3.07 -26.13
CA LEU A 368 -14.76 -4.33 -25.41
C LEU A 368 -13.49 -5.19 -25.41
N ASP A 369 -13.51 -6.30 -24.67
CA ASP A 369 -12.46 -7.33 -24.65
C ASP A 369 -11.13 -6.84 -24.08
N ALA A 370 -11.21 -5.81 -23.23
CA ALA A 370 -10.07 -5.08 -22.72
C ALA A 370 -9.73 -5.46 -21.26
N GLY A 371 -10.32 -6.53 -20.73
CA GLY A 371 -10.11 -6.94 -19.34
C GLY A 371 -8.77 -7.64 -19.07
N ALA A 372 -8.08 -8.11 -20.11
CA ALA A 372 -6.76 -8.73 -20.04
C ALA A 372 -5.74 -7.95 -20.88
N TYR A 373 -4.56 -7.68 -20.30
CA TYR A 373 -3.46 -6.97 -20.97
C TYR A 373 -3.88 -5.57 -21.46
N GLY A 374 -4.87 -4.97 -20.79
CA GLY A 374 -5.27 -3.57 -20.96
C GLY A 374 -4.54 -2.73 -19.91
N VAL A 375 -5.20 -2.51 -18.77
CA VAL A 375 -4.65 -1.70 -17.66
C VAL A 375 -3.27 -2.17 -17.18
N SER A 376 -2.97 -3.48 -17.23
CA SER A 376 -1.66 -4.01 -16.83
C SER A 376 -0.50 -3.54 -17.71
N MET A 377 -0.80 -3.06 -18.92
CA MET A 377 0.16 -2.47 -19.86
C MET A 377 -0.01 -0.95 -19.98
N SER A 378 -0.79 -0.32 -19.10
CA SER A 378 -1.03 1.13 -19.14
C SER A 378 0.18 1.93 -18.66
N SER A 379 0.38 3.10 -19.25
CA SER A 379 1.50 3.99 -18.98
C SER A 379 1.03 5.44 -18.78
N ASN A 380 1.97 6.27 -18.32
CA ASN A 380 1.80 7.72 -18.23
C ASN A 380 2.40 8.44 -19.46
N TYR A 381 2.47 7.76 -20.62
CA TYR A 381 3.00 8.37 -21.85
C TYR A 381 2.24 9.64 -22.20
N ASN A 382 2.97 10.66 -22.67
CA ASN A 382 2.48 12.03 -22.88
C ASN A 382 1.98 12.72 -21.58
N GLY A 383 2.46 12.30 -20.41
CA GLY A 383 2.07 12.90 -19.12
C GLY A 383 0.58 12.71 -18.80
N ARG A 384 -0.06 11.68 -19.35
CA ARG A 384 -1.48 11.39 -19.14
C ARG A 384 -1.63 10.45 -17.94
N PRO A 385 -2.33 10.85 -16.87
CA PRO A 385 -2.50 10.00 -15.69
C PRO A 385 -3.27 8.72 -16.00
N ARG A 386 -2.87 7.59 -15.41
CA ARG A 386 -3.59 6.31 -15.60
C ARG A 386 -5.04 6.40 -15.14
N VAL A 387 -5.91 5.76 -15.91
CA VAL A 387 -7.37 5.81 -15.75
C VAL A 387 -7.89 5.08 -14.51
N ALA A 388 -9.14 5.38 -14.16
CA ALA A 388 -9.90 4.67 -13.14
C ALA A 388 -10.31 3.26 -13.61
N GLU A 389 -10.65 2.40 -12.64
CA GLU A 389 -11.19 1.06 -12.87
C GLU A 389 -12.45 0.85 -12.01
N VAL A 390 -13.48 0.23 -12.58
CA VAL A 390 -14.79 -0.03 -11.96
C VAL A 390 -15.14 -1.51 -12.05
N LEU A 391 -15.59 -2.11 -10.95
CA LEU A 391 -16.20 -3.43 -10.92
C LEU A 391 -17.72 -3.29 -10.84
N VAL A 392 -18.44 -4.07 -11.63
CA VAL A 392 -19.90 -4.17 -11.55
C VAL A 392 -20.30 -5.58 -11.13
N LYS A 393 -21.30 -5.68 -10.25
CA LYS A 393 -22.02 -6.91 -9.92
C LYS A 393 -23.50 -6.57 -9.81
N ASN A 394 -24.34 -7.19 -10.64
CA ASN A 394 -25.75 -6.84 -10.75
C ASN A 394 -25.91 -5.33 -11.02
N ASP A 395 -26.69 -4.63 -10.21
CA ASP A 395 -26.96 -3.18 -10.28
C ASP A 395 -25.97 -2.31 -9.48
N ASN A 396 -24.94 -2.92 -8.88
CA ASN A 396 -23.96 -2.23 -8.05
C ASN A 396 -22.63 -2.03 -8.79
N GLY A 397 -22.05 -0.83 -8.65
CA GLY A 397 -20.75 -0.47 -9.21
C GLY A 397 -19.80 0.08 -8.16
N TRP A 398 -18.59 -0.49 -8.07
CA TRP A 398 -17.54 -0.06 -7.15
C TRP A 398 -16.33 0.48 -7.91
N LEU A 399 -15.84 1.64 -7.49
CA LEU A 399 -14.54 2.16 -7.93
C LEU A 399 -13.43 1.31 -7.29
N ILE A 400 -12.74 0.51 -8.09
CA ILE A 400 -11.69 -0.41 -7.63
C ILE A 400 -10.27 0.10 -7.90
N LYS A 401 -10.14 1.20 -8.66
CA LYS A 401 -8.93 2.02 -8.77
C LYS A 401 -9.33 3.45 -9.10
N GLN A 402 -8.77 4.42 -8.37
CA GLN A 402 -8.95 5.84 -8.68
C GLN A 402 -8.10 6.24 -9.89
N LYS A 403 -8.57 7.24 -10.66
CA LYS A 403 -7.77 7.87 -11.70
C LYS A 403 -6.58 8.58 -11.04
N GLU A 404 -5.40 8.44 -11.62
CA GLU A 404 -4.22 9.19 -11.15
C GLU A 404 -4.44 10.70 -11.36
N SER A 405 -3.86 11.51 -10.47
CA SER A 405 -3.80 12.96 -10.60
C SER A 405 -2.46 13.40 -11.21
N TYR A 406 -2.32 14.68 -11.55
CA TYR A 406 -1.01 15.21 -11.98
C TYR A 406 0.07 15.06 -10.92
N TRP A 407 -0.28 15.09 -9.62
CA TRP A 407 0.68 14.85 -8.54
C TRP A 407 1.32 13.45 -8.64
N ASN A 408 0.53 12.43 -9.02
CA ASN A 408 1.05 11.07 -9.19
C ASN A 408 2.12 10.97 -10.29
N LEU A 409 2.10 11.86 -11.30
CA LEU A 409 3.12 11.87 -12.36
C LEU A 409 4.50 12.27 -11.83
N THR A 410 4.53 13.11 -10.81
CA THR A 410 5.76 13.65 -10.20
C THR A 410 6.19 12.91 -8.94
N GLN A 411 5.35 11.99 -8.44
CA GLN A 411 5.61 11.27 -7.20
C GLN A 411 6.92 10.46 -7.31
N GLY A 412 7.83 10.66 -6.34
CA GLY A 412 9.12 9.97 -6.29
C GLY A 412 10.22 10.60 -7.15
N GLN A 413 9.91 11.65 -7.91
CA GLN A 413 10.93 12.45 -8.59
C GLN A 413 11.61 13.40 -7.60
N ILE A 414 12.91 13.60 -7.75
CA ILE A 414 13.72 14.49 -6.90
C ILE A 414 14.32 15.56 -7.79
N VAL A 415 14.07 16.82 -7.46
CA VAL A 415 14.75 17.97 -8.07
C VAL A 415 15.95 18.30 -7.18
N PRO A 416 17.19 18.13 -7.66
CA PRO A 416 18.38 18.50 -6.89
C PRO A 416 18.35 19.98 -6.47
N THR A 417 18.90 20.30 -5.30
CA THR A 417 18.96 21.68 -4.80
C THR A 417 20.28 22.38 -5.11
N ASP A 418 21.19 21.73 -5.86
CA ASP A 418 22.49 22.31 -6.22
C ASP A 418 22.28 23.44 -7.24
N VAL A 419 22.52 24.68 -6.79
CA VAL A 419 22.37 25.89 -7.60
C VAL A 419 23.29 25.92 -8.83
N ASN A 420 24.40 25.20 -8.81
CA ASN A 420 25.31 25.12 -9.96
C ASN A 420 24.73 24.29 -11.11
N LEU A 421 23.71 23.46 -10.83
CA LEU A 421 23.02 22.69 -11.87
C LEU A 421 22.13 23.56 -12.76
N TYR A 422 21.73 24.75 -12.30
CA TYR A 422 20.70 25.57 -12.95
C TYR A 422 21.28 26.91 -13.44
N HIS A 423 21.17 27.17 -14.75
CA HIS A 423 21.69 28.39 -15.39
C HIS A 423 21.04 29.72 -14.95
N ARG A 424 19.90 29.65 -14.23
CA ARG A 424 19.25 30.79 -13.58
C ARG A 424 18.68 30.29 -12.26
N GLU A 425 18.74 31.11 -11.20
CA GLU A 425 17.84 30.99 -10.06
C GLU A 425 16.42 31.22 -10.56
N ILE A 426 15.81 30.17 -11.12
CA ILE A 426 14.37 30.14 -11.30
C ILE A 426 13.86 29.89 -9.90
N MET A 427 13.22 30.90 -9.28
CA MET A 427 12.29 30.60 -8.20
C MET A 427 11.27 29.62 -8.78
N LEU A 428 11.49 28.33 -8.55
CA LEU A 428 10.48 27.34 -8.83
C LEU A 428 9.23 27.86 -8.12
N PRO A 429 8.11 28.07 -8.83
CA PRO A 429 6.88 28.44 -8.15
C PRO A 429 6.73 27.43 -7.03
N ALA A 430 6.67 27.92 -5.78
CA ALA A 430 6.53 27.07 -4.61
C ALA A 430 5.44 26.07 -4.99
N SER A 431 5.83 24.80 -5.12
CA SER A 431 4.92 23.74 -5.53
C SER A 431 3.63 23.95 -4.74
N PRO A 432 2.43 23.78 -5.33
CA PRO A 432 1.22 23.60 -4.54
C PRO A 432 1.43 22.29 -3.76
N SER A 433 2.25 22.41 -2.72
CA SER A 433 3.01 21.34 -2.14
C SER A 433 2.09 20.82 -1.08
N SER A 434 1.65 19.59 -1.30
CA SER A 434 1.16 18.75 -0.24
C SER A 434 2.17 18.81 0.91
N ILE A 435 1.89 19.56 1.96
CA ILE A 435 2.79 19.68 3.12
C ILE A 435 2.55 18.43 3.97
N GLU A 436 3.54 17.54 4.00
CA GLU A 436 3.41 16.31 4.78
C GLU A 436 3.35 16.66 6.28
N PHE A 437 2.38 16.08 6.98
CA PHE A 437 2.25 16.19 8.42
C PHE A 437 2.10 14.80 9.04
N TRP A 438 2.62 14.62 10.25
CA TRP A 438 2.44 13.40 11.04
C TRP A 438 1.65 13.73 12.28
N LYS A 439 0.63 12.95 12.60
CA LYS A 439 -0.01 13.03 13.91
C LYS A 439 0.59 11.98 14.83
N MET A 440 1.14 12.42 15.96
CA MET A 440 1.77 11.53 16.94
C MET A 440 1.14 11.71 18.31
N GLU A 441 1.19 10.67 19.12
CA GLU A 441 0.66 10.62 20.47
C GLU A 441 1.77 10.31 21.48
N GLY A 442 1.75 10.96 22.63
CA GLY A 442 2.68 10.70 23.73
C GLY A 442 1.99 10.78 25.09
N ALA A 443 1.80 9.61 25.73
CA ALA A 443 1.16 9.45 27.03
C ALA A 443 -0.26 10.07 27.12
N GLY A 444 -1.01 10.03 26.03
CA GLY A 444 -2.40 10.49 25.92
C GLY A 444 -2.57 11.87 25.29
N ASN A 445 -1.48 12.61 25.07
CA ASN A 445 -1.51 13.86 24.31
C ASN A 445 -1.23 13.63 22.83
N ASP A 446 -1.93 14.33 21.96
CA ASP A 446 -1.74 14.22 20.51
C ASP A 446 -1.24 15.52 19.87
N PHE A 447 -0.29 15.41 18.95
CA PHE A 447 0.36 16.54 18.28
C PHE A 447 0.41 16.35 16.77
N ILE A 448 0.32 17.45 16.04
CA ILE A 448 0.55 17.51 14.60
C ILE A 448 1.97 17.99 14.39
N LEU A 449 2.80 17.21 13.71
CA LEU A 449 4.21 17.50 13.48
C LEU A 449 4.46 17.76 12.00
N LEU A 450 5.14 18.88 11.71
CA LEU A 450 5.60 19.23 10.37
C LEU A 450 7.09 19.57 10.37
N ASP A 451 7.76 19.20 9.28
CA ASP A 451 9.09 19.70 8.97
C ASP A 451 8.95 21.10 8.35
N ASN A 452 9.39 22.11 9.10
CA ASN A 452 9.35 23.52 8.70
C ASN A 452 10.76 24.11 8.58
N ARG A 453 11.79 23.28 8.38
CA ARG A 453 13.20 23.74 8.25
C ARG A 453 13.45 24.59 7.02
N ASP A 454 12.56 24.57 6.04
CA ASP A 454 12.58 25.43 4.84
C ASP A 454 11.57 26.58 4.92
N GLU A 455 11.04 26.86 6.12
CA GLU A 455 10.15 28.00 6.41
C GLU A 455 8.89 28.07 5.54
N ILE A 456 8.34 26.89 5.20
CA ILE A 456 7.14 26.73 4.38
C ILE A 456 5.91 27.30 5.10
N ILE A 457 5.82 27.12 6.42
CA ILE A 457 4.75 27.63 7.28
C ILE A 457 5.16 28.98 7.86
N LYS A 458 4.58 30.06 7.30
CA LYS A 458 4.79 31.44 7.79
C LYS A 458 3.78 31.84 8.87
N LYS A 459 2.51 31.46 8.69
CA LYS A 459 1.38 31.81 9.59
C LYS A 459 1.17 30.73 10.65
N ARG A 460 2.15 30.55 11.55
CA ARG A 460 2.21 29.45 12.52
C ARG A 460 0.98 29.38 13.44
N ALA A 461 0.61 30.52 14.04
CA ALA A 461 -0.52 30.62 14.98
C ALA A 461 -1.88 30.34 14.31
N GLU A 462 -2.15 30.97 13.15
CA GLU A 462 -3.39 30.73 12.38
C GLU A 462 -3.50 29.27 11.95
N LEU A 463 -2.38 28.64 11.55
CA LEU A 463 -2.37 27.24 11.17
C LEU A 463 -2.66 26.32 12.37
N ALA A 464 -2.07 26.59 13.54
CA ALA A 464 -2.35 25.84 14.76
C ALA A 464 -3.84 25.93 15.12
N GLN A 465 -4.39 27.14 15.13
CA GLN A 465 -5.82 27.39 15.39
C GLN A 465 -6.75 26.64 14.44
N LYS A 466 -6.34 26.43 13.18
CA LYS A 466 -7.13 25.70 12.18
C LYS A 466 -6.98 24.19 12.31
N LEU A 467 -5.74 23.69 12.38
CA LEU A 467 -5.46 22.26 12.35
C LEU A 467 -5.84 21.56 13.66
N CYS A 468 -5.64 22.22 14.81
CA CYS A 468 -5.89 21.62 16.12
C CYS A 468 -7.38 21.53 16.48
N GLN A 469 -8.30 22.16 15.73
CA GLN A 469 -9.74 22.10 16.01
C GLN A 469 -10.25 20.67 15.95
N ARG A 470 -10.71 20.15 17.08
CA ARG A 470 -11.41 18.87 17.12
C ARG A 470 -12.72 19.01 16.32
N LYS A 471 -13.03 18.04 15.44
CA LYS A 471 -14.19 17.95 14.52
C LYS A 471 -14.08 18.71 13.18
N LYS A 472 -13.36 19.83 13.12
CA LYS A 472 -13.24 20.65 11.89
C LYS A 472 -11.86 20.62 11.26
N GLY A 473 -10.83 20.39 12.06
CA GLY A 473 -9.46 20.17 11.60
C GLY A 473 -9.03 18.72 11.81
N ILE A 474 -7.72 18.52 11.74
CA ILE A 474 -7.03 17.27 12.07
C ILE A 474 -7.31 16.86 13.52
N GLY A 475 -7.44 17.86 14.40
CA GLY A 475 -7.73 17.71 15.82
C GLY A 475 -6.50 17.23 16.59
N ALA A 476 -5.93 18.07 17.45
CA ALA A 476 -4.78 17.73 18.28
C ALA A 476 -4.64 18.70 19.45
N ASP A 477 -3.90 18.31 20.49
CA ASP A 477 -3.53 19.18 21.62
C ASP A 477 -2.50 20.26 21.23
N GLY A 478 -1.79 20.11 20.12
CA GLY A 478 -0.90 21.15 19.61
C GLY A 478 -0.30 20.89 18.24
N LEU A 479 0.26 21.95 17.65
CA LEU A 479 1.03 21.94 16.41
C LEU A 479 2.51 22.08 16.76
N ILE A 480 3.33 21.11 16.37
CA ILE A 480 4.78 21.14 16.54
C ILE A 480 5.44 21.35 15.18
N LEU A 481 6.28 22.37 15.09
CA LEU A 481 7.10 22.66 13.92
C LEU A 481 8.56 22.34 14.24
N ILE A 482 9.19 21.57 13.36
CA ILE A 482 10.64 21.31 13.38
C ILE A 482 11.32 22.34 12.50
N GLU A 483 12.13 23.23 13.08
CA GLU A 483 12.81 24.32 12.40
C GLU A 483 14.35 24.17 12.51
N ARG A 484 15.12 24.98 11.77
CA ARG A 484 16.59 24.94 11.85
C ARG A 484 17.06 25.55 13.18
N ALA A 485 18.00 24.90 13.84
CA ALA A 485 18.71 25.45 15.00
C ALA A 485 20.15 25.82 14.62
N LYS A 486 20.73 26.81 15.31
CA LYS A 486 22.13 27.23 15.09
C LYS A 486 23.15 26.31 15.76
N GLN A 487 22.80 25.69 16.89
CA GLN A 487 23.71 24.95 17.77
C GLN A 487 23.13 23.62 18.28
N ALA A 488 22.13 23.08 17.57
CA ALA A 488 21.45 21.84 17.91
C ALA A 488 20.97 21.14 16.62
N ASP A 489 20.56 19.88 16.69
CA ASP A 489 20.11 19.11 15.53
C ASP A 489 18.87 19.72 14.85
N PHE A 490 17.97 20.29 15.66
CA PHE A 490 16.80 21.05 15.20
C PHE A 490 16.25 21.96 16.32
N PHE A 491 15.33 22.85 15.97
CA PHE A 491 14.54 23.67 16.89
C PHE A 491 13.11 23.13 16.92
N MET A 492 12.61 22.73 18.07
CA MET A 492 11.20 22.40 18.27
C MET A 492 10.41 23.63 18.72
N ARG A 493 9.38 24.00 17.97
CA ARG A 493 8.41 25.03 18.35
C ARG A 493 7.03 24.41 18.48
N ILE A 494 6.30 24.77 19.52
CA ILE A 494 4.98 24.18 19.82
C ILE A 494 3.94 25.29 19.96
N PHE A 495 2.86 25.16 19.20
CA PHE A 495 1.73 26.09 19.19
C PHE A 495 0.49 25.39 19.72
N ASN A 496 -0.16 26.02 20.69
CA ASN A 496 -1.41 25.56 21.29
C ASN A 496 -2.60 25.76 20.32
N PRO A 497 -3.77 25.14 20.60
CA PRO A 497 -4.94 25.27 19.74
C PRO A 497 -5.51 26.69 19.64
N ASP A 498 -5.16 27.58 20.58
CA ASP A 498 -5.50 29.00 20.54
C ASP A 498 -4.47 29.85 19.75
N GLY A 499 -3.41 29.23 19.23
CA GLY A 499 -2.35 29.87 18.47
C GLY A 499 -1.20 30.42 19.32
N SER A 500 -1.29 30.36 20.66
CA SER A 500 -0.19 30.75 21.55
C SER A 500 0.99 29.76 21.44
N GLU A 501 2.21 30.24 21.64
CA GLU A 501 3.41 29.39 21.61
C GLU A 501 3.80 28.96 23.03
N ALA A 502 3.96 27.66 23.25
CA ALA A 502 4.37 27.12 24.53
C ALA A 502 5.89 26.95 24.62
N GLU A 503 6.46 27.16 25.80
CA GLU A 503 7.92 27.11 25.97
C GLU A 503 8.48 25.69 25.84
N MET A 504 7.75 24.71 26.39
CA MET A 504 8.15 23.30 26.43
C MET A 504 6.94 22.40 26.72
N CYS A 505 6.95 21.20 26.14
CA CYS A 505 6.04 20.11 26.49
C CYS A 505 6.81 18.79 26.48
N GLY A 506 6.92 18.10 27.62
CA GLY A 506 7.69 16.84 27.70
C GLY A 506 7.13 15.74 26.79
N ASN A 507 5.81 15.64 26.65
CA ASN A 507 5.17 14.68 25.74
C ASN A 507 5.41 15.06 24.27
N GLY A 508 5.23 16.34 23.93
CA GLY A 508 5.53 16.87 22.60
C GLY A 508 7.01 16.73 22.21
N ALA A 509 7.92 16.93 23.17
CA ALA A 509 9.37 16.78 22.98
C ALA A 509 9.77 15.35 22.62
N ARG A 510 9.13 14.34 23.23
CA ARG A 510 9.31 12.93 22.84
C ARG A 510 8.82 12.68 21.41
N CYS A 511 7.64 13.20 21.07
CA CYS A 511 7.10 13.10 19.71
C CYS A 511 8.02 13.78 18.67
N ALA A 512 8.52 14.98 18.97
CA ALA A 512 9.42 15.75 18.11
C ALA A 512 10.74 15.01 17.86
N ALA A 513 11.38 14.48 18.92
CA ALA A 513 12.62 13.71 18.80
C ALA A 513 12.44 12.45 17.92
N ARG A 514 11.35 11.69 18.13
CA ARG A 514 11.07 10.52 17.29
C ARG A 514 10.72 10.88 15.86
N PHE A 515 9.95 11.95 15.65
CA PHE A 515 9.66 12.46 14.32
C PHE A 515 10.94 12.83 13.57
N ALA A 516 11.84 13.58 14.21
CA ALA A 516 13.13 13.98 13.65
C ALA A 516 14.00 12.76 13.30
N TYR A 517 14.08 11.76 14.18
CA TYR A 517 14.77 10.50 13.91
C TYR A 517 14.20 9.77 12.69
N LEU A 518 12.88 9.57 12.63
CA LEU A 518 12.23 8.86 11.54
C LEU A 518 12.27 9.62 10.20
N LYS A 519 12.39 10.95 10.25
CA LYS A 519 12.62 11.82 9.10
C LYS A 519 14.09 11.95 8.73
N LYS A 520 15.01 11.27 9.43
CA LYS A 520 16.46 11.36 9.24
C LYS A 520 17.00 12.79 9.40
N ILE A 521 16.33 13.59 10.23
CA ILE A 521 16.75 14.95 10.62
C ILE A 521 17.81 14.86 11.71
N ALA A 522 17.69 13.88 12.61
CA ALA A 522 18.61 13.62 13.71
C ALA A 522 18.85 12.11 13.91
N GLY A 523 19.90 11.76 14.66
CA GLY A 523 20.22 10.37 15.00
C GLY A 523 19.38 9.79 16.15
N GLU A 524 19.72 8.57 16.59
CA GLU A 524 19.09 7.90 17.74
C GLU A 524 19.38 8.59 19.07
N GLU A 525 20.49 9.31 19.15
CA GLU A 525 20.78 10.28 20.20
C GLU A 525 20.82 11.66 19.55
N CYS A 526 20.10 12.61 20.12
CA CYS A 526 20.03 13.96 19.57
C CYS A 526 19.90 15.03 20.66
N THR A 527 20.27 16.25 20.32
CA THR A 527 20.04 17.46 21.11
C THR A 527 19.29 18.46 20.27
N PHE A 528 18.16 18.98 20.77
CA PHE A 528 17.36 19.97 20.06
C PHE A 528 17.02 21.16 20.95
N GLN A 529 16.85 22.32 20.32
CA GLN A 529 16.52 23.56 21.01
C GLN A 529 15.00 23.67 21.21
N THR A 530 14.58 24.17 22.37
CA THR A 530 13.22 24.66 22.64
C THR A 530 13.30 26.10 23.14
N LEU A 531 12.18 26.78 23.37
CA LEU A 531 12.19 28.09 24.02
C LEU A 531 12.70 28.01 25.47
N ALA A 532 12.45 26.91 26.17
CA ALA A 532 12.96 26.67 27.53
C ALA A 532 14.46 26.30 27.59
N GLY A 533 15.10 26.03 26.44
CA GLY A 533 16.50 25.60 26.37
C GLY A 533 16.74 24.31 25.58
N PRO A 534 17.99 23.83 25.50
CA PRO A 534 18.34 22.60 24.81
C PRO A 534 17.90 21.34 25.57
N ILE A 535 17.37 20.36 24.85
CA ILE A 535 16.92 19.07 25.37
C ILE A 535 17.70 17.95 24.70
N LYS A 536 18.25 17.04 25.50
CA LYS A 536 18.86 15.79 25.02
C LYS A 536 17.82 14.69 24.95
N ALA A 537 17.84 13.87 23.90
CA ALA A 537 16.95 12.74 23.74
C ALA A 537 17.69 11.49 23.25
N ARG A 538 17.16 10.32 23.65
CA ARG A 538 17.53 9.01 23.13
C ARG A 538 16.29 8.28 22.66
N ILE A 539 16.32 7.74 21.45
CA ILE A 539 15.21 7.05 20.80
C ILE A 539 15.55 5.56 20.70
N LYS A 540 14.62 4.71 21.15
CA LYS A 540 14.67 3.26 20.93
C LYS A 540 13.28 2.77 20.50
N GLU A 541 13.15 2.44 19.23
CA GLU A 541 11.88 2.03 18.59
C GLU A 541 10.75 3.08 18.73
N ASN A 542 9.77 2.84 19.61
CA ASN A 542 8.70 3.77 19.96
C ASN A 542 8.88 4.43 21.32
N LYS A 543 9.90 4.05 22.09
CA LYS A 543 10.23 4.65 23.39
C LYS A 543 11.25 5.75 23.22
N VAL A 544 10.96 6.90 23.81
CA VAL A 544 11.82 8.08 23.76
C VAL A 544 12.11 8.53 25.17
N LYS A 545 13.39 8.74 25.48
CA LYS A 545 13.86 9.25 26.76
C LYS A 545 14.40 10.66 26.55
N ILE A 546 13.84 11.65 27.24
CA ILE A 546 14.26 13.05 27.15
C ILE A 546 14.82 13.53 28.49
N LYS A 547 15.86 14.37 28.45
CA LYS A 547 16.40 15.03 29.63
C LYS A 547 15.44 16.13 30.10
N MET A 548 15.12 16.13 31.38
CA MET A 548 14.30 17.13 32.04
C MET A 548 15.19 18.04 32.91
N SER A 549 14.64 19.17 33.34
CA SER A 549 15.29 20.03 34.32
C SER A 549 15.41 19.31 35.66
N ASP A 550 16.56 19.45 36.32
CA ASP A 550 16.73 18.99 37.69
C ASP A 550 15.82 19.83 38.62
N PRO A 551 15.21 19.22 39.65
CA PRO A 551 14.26 19.92 40.50
C PRO A 551 14.94 20.90 41.46
N PHE A 552 14.20 21.91 41.89
CA PHE A 552 14.63 22.86 42.91
C PHE A 552 13.45 23.33 43.79
N ASP A 553 13.76 24.10 44.83
CA ASP A 553 12.80 24.66 45.79
C ASP A 553 11.88 23.61 46.44
N PHE A 554 12.45 22.46 46.81
CA PHE A 554 11.69 21.42 47.52
C PHE A 554 11.27 21.91 48.92
N LYS A 555 9.98 21.82 49.22
CA LYS A 555 9.42 22.16 50.55
C LYS A 555 8.56 21.01 51.06
N LYS A 556 8.92 20.53 52.25
CA LYS A 556 8.27 19.41 52.93
C LYS A 556 7.09 19.90 53.78
N GLU A 557 5.99 19.14 53.80
CA GLU A 557 4.85 19.34 54.71
C GLU A 557 4.29 20.77 54.71
N VAL A 558 4.12 21.36 53.53
CA VAL A 558 3.50 22.66 53.36
C VAL A 558 2.01 22.56 53.67
N LYS A 559 1.56 23.34 54.66
CA LYS A 559 0.18 23.37 55.13
C LYS A 559 -0.58 24.55 54.53
N LEU A 560 -1.67 24.26 53.83
CA LEU A 560 -2.56 25.25 53.21
C LEU A 560 -3.93 25.18 53.88
N ARG A 561 -4.39 26.32 54.42
CA ARG A 561 -5.74 26.43 54.99
C ARG A 561 -6.67 27.04 53.95
N ILE A 562 -7.64 26.25 53.49
CA ILE A 562 -8.60 26.63 52.45
C ILE A 562 -10.00 26.35 53.01
N ASP A 563 -10.84 27.38 53.04
CA ASP A 563 -12.14 27.34 53.73
C ASP A 563 -11.98 26.86 55.19
N THR A 564 -12.63 25.75 55.56
CA THR A 564 -12.55 25.12 56.88
C THR A 564 -11.58 23.92 56.93
N ARG A 565 -10.88 23.61 55.84
CA ARG A 565 -10.01 22.43 55.71
C ARG A 565 -8.53 22.80 55.63
N GLU A 566 -7.68 21.94 56.17
CA GLU A 566 -6.23 22.02 56.04
C GLU A 566 -5.75 20.94 55.06
N TYR A 567 -4.93 21.35 54.09
CA TYR A 567 -4.28 20.47 53.13
C TYR A 567 -2.78 20.48 53.42
N THR A 568 -2.21 19.31 53.70
CA THR A 568 -0.76 19.16 53.88
C THR A 568 -0.19 18.45 52.66
N GLY A 569 0.76 19.09 51.98
CA GLY A 569 1.38 18.54 50.78
C GLY A 569 2.85 18.91 50.65
N TYR A 570 3.42 18.58 49.49
CA TYR A 570 4.82 18.80 49.17
C TYR A 570 4.92 19.72 47.98
N PHE A 571 5.86 20.64 48.00
CA PHE A 571 6.09 21.53 46.86
C PHE A 571 7.45 21.23 46.23
N ILE A 572 7.51 21.23 44.92
CA ILE A 572 8.76 21.10 44.15
C ILE A 572 8.60 21.79 42.81
N ASN A 573 9.69 22.37 42.29
CA ASN A 573 9.71 22.95 40.96
C ASN A 573 10.59 22.11 40.04
N THR A 574 10.01 21.57 38.97
CA THR A 574 10.71 20.77 37.95
C THR A 574 10.86 21.54 36.64
N GLY A 575 10.96 22.86 36.72
CA GLY A 575 10.75 23.81 35.63
C GLY A 575 9.34 24.40 35.61
N VAL A 576 8.36 23.68 36.16
CA VAL A 576 7.01 24.18 36.49
C VAL A 576 6.77 23.88 37.99
N PRO A 577 6.18 24.80 38.76
CA PRO A 577 5.84 24.56 40.15
C PRO A 577 4.71 23.53 40.29
N HIS A 578 4.91 22.55 41.17
CA HIS A 578 3.93 21.51 41.50
C HIS A 578 3.71 21.41 43.00
N PHE A 579 2.45 21.21 43.39
CA PHE A 579 2.04 20.90 44.76
C PHE A 579 1.41 19.51 44.81
N ILE A 580 2.06 18.60 45.51
CA ILE A 580 1.78 17.16 45.52
C ILE A 580 1.04 16.79 46.81
N LEU A 581 -0.07 16.06 46.65
CA LEU A 581 -0.87 15.53 47.74
C LEU A 581 -1.04 14.02 47.59
N PHE A 582 -0.82 13.28 48.68
CA PHE A 582 -1.00 11.84 48.71
C PHE A 582 -2.40 11.46 49.21
N TYR A 583 -3.05 10.53 48.51
CA TYR A 583 -4.35 9.99 48.85
C TYR A 583 -4.32 8.45 48.80
N GLU A 584 -5.16 7.81 49.61
CA GLU A 584 -5.39 6.36 49.51
C GLU A 584 -6.06 5.98 48.18
N SER A 585 -6.89 6.88 47.63
CA SER A 585 -7.54 6.70 46.34
C SER A 585 -7.79 8.04 45.65
N VAL A 586 -7.12 8.29 44.52
CA VAL A 586 -7.26 9.55 43.77
C VAL A 586 -8.57 9.65 42.99
N ASP A 587 -9.27 8.53 42.78
CA ASP A 587 -10.58 8.51 42.09
C ASP A 587 -11.68 9.22 42.89
N LYS A 588 -11.55 9.25 44.22
CA LYS A 588 -12.51 9.91 45.12
C LYS A 588 -12.31 11.42 45.20
N VAL A 589 -11.24 11.96 44.62
CA VAL A 589 -10.91 13.38 44.68
C VAL A 589 -11.67 14.15 43.60
N LYS A 590 -12.33 15.25 44.01
CA LYS A 590 -12.87 16.24 43.08
C LYS A 590 -11.72 17.12 42.56
N ILE A 591 -11.01 16.62 41.54
CA ILE A 591 -9.77 17.24 41.01
C ILE A 591 -9.99 18.70 40.62
N LYS A 592 -11.02 18.98 39.81
CA LYS A 592 -11.30 20.34 39.33
C LYS A 592 -11.55 21.34 40.47
N GLU A 593 -12.42 20.97 41.41
CA GLU A 593 -12.77 21.85 42.54
C GLU A 593 -11.58 22.05 43.48
N THR A 594 -10.93 20.95 43.87
CA THR A 594 -9.84 20.97 44.86
C THR A 594 -8.58 21.59 44.27
N GLY A 595 -8.22 21.21 43.05
CA GLY A 595 -7.08 21.75 42.31
C GLY A 595 -7.20 23.26 42.09
N PHE A 596 -8.36 23.75 41.65
CA PHE A 596 -8.60 25.19 41.47
C PHE A 596 -8.44 25.99 42.78
N LYS A 597 -8.95 25.47 43.90
CA LYS A 597 -8.80 26.15 45.19
C LYS A 597 -7.34 26.20 45.66
N ILE A 598 -6.60 25.10 45.48
CA ILE A 598 -5.21 25.00 45.91
C ILE A 598 -4.29 25.84 45.04
N ARG A 599 -4.40 25.75 43.70
CA ARG A 599 -3.56 26.54 42.78
C ARG A 599 -3.74 28.04 42.93
N SER A 600 -4.92 28.47 43.40
CA SER A 600 -5.27 29.89 43.62
C SER A 600 -4.99 30.36 45.05
N HIS A 601 -4.40 29.51 45.90
CA HIS A 601 -4.10 29.90 47.27
C HIS A 601 -2.97 30.95 47.31
N LYS A 602 -3.11 31.94 48.22
CA LYS A 602 -2.15 33.06 48.41
C LYS A 602 -0.68 32.66 48.50
N TYR A 603 -0.40 31.44 48.96
CA TYR A 603 0.95 30.90 49.07
C TYR A 603 1.66 30.76 47.71
N PHE A 604 0.92 30.53 46.64
CA PHE A 604 1.46 30.37 45.30
C PHE A 604 1.36 31.64 44.44
N HIS A 605 0.89 32.76 45.01
CA HIS A 605 0.80 34.02 44.26
C HIS A 605 2.19 34.61 43.93
N PRO A 606 2.32 35.34 42.80
CA PRO A 606 1.25 35.67 41.85
C PRO A 606 0.94 34.57 40.83
N ASP A 607 1.84 33.60 40.64
CA ASP A 607 1.83 32.74 39.44
C ASP A 607 0.96 31.48 39.58
N GLY A 608 0.63 31.02 40.79
CA GLY A 608 -0.05 29.75 41.05
C GLY A 608 0.88 28.52 40.93
N THR A 609 0.29 27.31 41.02
CA THR A 609 1.01 26.03 40.91
C THR A 609 0.14 24.99 40.20
N ASN A 610 0.76 24.00 39.55
CA ASN A 610 0.07 22.76 39.22
C ASN A 610 -0.20 21.97 40.52
N VAL A 611 -1.27 21.18 40.53
CA VAL A 611 -1.65 20.38 41.71
C VAL A 611 -1.76 18.93 41.31
N ASP A 612 -0.89 18.11 41.89
CA ASP A 612 -0.80 16.68 41.62
C ASP A 612 -1.42 15.90 42.78
N PHE A 613 -2.36 15.03 42.45
CA PHE A 613 -3.00 14.09 43.37
C PHE A 613 -2.43 12.71 43.11
N VAL A 614 -1.75 12.14 44.10
CA VAL A 614 -0.92 10.95 43.96
C VAL A 614 -1.43 9.81 44.83
N GLU A 615 -1.53 8.63 44.24
CA GLU A 615 -1.82 7.37 44.92
C GLU A 615 -0.63 6.42 44.73
N ILE A 616 -0.09 5.91 45.83
CA ILE A 616 1.00 4.93 45.82
C ILE A 616 0.44 3.56 45.40
N LYS A 617 1.14 2.89 44.49
CA LYS A 617 0.81 1.55 43.99
C LYS A 617 2.02 0.63 44.12
N ASP A 618 1.78 -0.68 44.12
CA ASP A 618 2.86 -1.67 44.20
C ASP A 618 3.87 -1.56 43.05
N ASP A 619 3.41 -1.15 41.86
CA ASP A 619 4.24 -1.02 40.66
C ASP A 619 4.59 0.42 40.27
N GLY A 620 4.45 1.39 41.20
CA GLY A 620 4.78 2.80 40.97
C GLY A 620 3.76 3.75 41.58
N ILE A 621 3.32 4.76 40.83
CA ILE A 621 2.31 5.73 41.29
C ILE A 621 1.22 5.95 40.24
N LEU A 622 0.01 6.26 40.69
CA LEU A 622 -1.08 6.78 39.89
C LEU A 622 -1.24 8.27 40.20
N ILE A 623 -1.27 9.11 39.16
CA ILE A 623 -1.42 10.56 39.32
C ILE A 623 -2.60 11.10 38.54
N ARG A 624 -3.23 12.13 39.10
CA ARG A 624 -4.20 13.00 38.44
C ARG A 624 -3.77 14.44 38.68
N THR A 625 -3.65 15.23 37.62
CA THR A 625 -3.08 16.59 37.70
C THR A 625 -4.12 17.62 37.33
N TYR A 626 -4.26 18.64 38.17
CA TYR A 626 -4.89 19.91 37.78
C TYR A 626 -3.80 20.85 37.26
N GLU A 627 -3.92 21.28 36.02
CA GLU A 627 -2.87 22.03 35.34
C GLU A 627 -3.20 23.52 35.23
N ARG A 628 -2.29 24.36 35.74
CA ARG A 628 -2.33 25.80 35.56
C ARG A 628 -2.20 26.14 34.07
N GLY A 629 -3.05 27.05 33.60
CA GLY A 629 -3.13 27.48 32.20
C GLY A 629 -4.17 26.70 31.39
N VAL A 630 -4.40 25.42 31.72
CA VAL A 630 -5.56 24.65 31.23
C VAL A 630 -6.79 24.91 32.10
N GLU A 631 -6.60 25.15 33.39
CA GLU A 631 -7.64 25.34 34.41
C GLU A 631 -8.63 24.17 34.51
N ASP A 632 -8.13 22.96 34.29
CA ASP A 632 -8.87 21.72 34.42
C ASP A 632 -7.93 20.52 34.69
N GLU A 633 -8.53 19.35 34.90
CA GLU A 633 -7.80 18.07 34.94
C GLU A 633 -7.26 17.72 33.54
N THR A 634 -5.95 17.44 33.46
CA THR A 634 -5.32 16.99 32.21
C THR A 634 -5.24 15.47 32.12
N LEU A 635 -5.22 14.94 30.90
CA LEU A 635 -5.05 13.49 30.70
C LEU A 635 -3.65 13.02 31.11
N ALA A 636 -2.64 13.87 30.94
CA ALA A 636 -1.27 13.63 31.33
C ALA A 636 -0.50 14.95 31.48
N CYS A 637 0.43 14.98 32.44
CA CYS A 637 1.35 16.10 32.65
C CYS A 637 2.78 15.55 32.84
N GLY A 638 3.68 15.85 31.90
CA GLY A 638 5.06 15.31 31.94
C GLY A 638 5.89 15.85 33.11
N THR A 639 5.76 17.14 33.44
CA THR A 639 6.45 17.74 34.59
C THR A 639 5.82 17.31 35.91
N GLY A 640 4.49 17.14 35.97
CA GLY A 640 3.79 16.60 37.14
C GLY A 640 4.16 15.15 37.42
N ALA A 641 4.34 14.33 36.38
CA ALA A 641 4.85 12.97 36.51
C ALA A 641 6.26 12.95 37.13
N VAL A 642 7.15 13.84 36.68
CA VAL A 642 8.50 13.98 37.24
C VAL A 642 8.44 14.42 38.70
N ALA A 643 7.68 15.48 39.00
CA ALA A 643 7.53 16.01 40.35
C ALA A 643 6.99 14.95 41.32
N SER A 644 5.89 14.30 40.95
CA SER A 644 5.24 13.26 41.75
C SER A 644 6.13 12.03 41.97
N ALA A 645 6.88 11.60 40.94
CA ALA A 645 7.83 10.50 41.07
C ALA A 645 8.96 10.81 42.06
N ILE A 646 9.52 12.02 41.97
CA ILE A 646 10.60 12.46 42.85
C ILE A 646 10.10 12.59 44.29
N ILE A 647 8.95 13.21 44.53
CA ILE A 647 8.38 13.30 45.89
C ILE A 647 8.05 11.91 46.43
N SER A 648 7.52 11.01 45.61
CA SER A 648 7.23 9.64 46.04
C SER A 648 8.50 8.87 46.43
N HIS A 649 9.62 9.11 45.74
CA HIS A 649 10.92 8.61 46.15
C HIS A 649 11.36 9.20 47.51
N LEU A 650 11.32 10.52 47.66
CA LEU A 650 11.79 11.19 48.88
C LEU A 650 10.97 10.82 50.13
N ILE A 651 9.69 10.50 49.97
CA ILE A 651 8.77 10.24 51.09
C ILE A 651 8.56 8.74 51.34
N TYR A 652 8.47 7.94 50.28
CA TYR A 652 8.12 6.51 50.36
C TYR A 652 9.25 5.59 49.86
N ASN A 653 10.43 6.14 49.54
CA ASN A 653 11.62 5.40 49.11
C ASN A 653 11.43 4.53 47.85
N LEU A 654 10.57 4.97 46.91
CA LEU A 654 10.39 4.31 45.61
C LEU A 654 11.68 4.41 44.78
N SER A 655 12.20 3.30 44.27
CA SER A 655 13.42 3.30 43.46
C SER A 655 13.18 3.75 42.01
N PRO A 656 14.07 4.57 41.41
CA PRO A 656 14.00 4.88 39.98
C PRO A 656 14.38 3.65 39.11
N PRO A 657 13.79 3.48 37.92
CA PRO A 657 12.75 4.33 37.35
C PRO A 657 11.41 4.19 38.08
N VAL A 658 10.82 5.31 38.46
CA VAL A 658 9.47 5.32 39.02
C VAL A 658 8.49 5.32 37.86
N LYS A 659 7.67 4.28 37.78
CA LYS A 659 6.59 4.19 36.80
C LYS A 659 5.42 5.05 37.25
N VAL A 660 5.01 5.97 36.40
CA VAL A 660 3.92 6.90 36.65
C VAL A 660 2.77 6.61 35.69
N LYS A 661 1.63 6.21 36.24
CA LYS A 661 0.38 6.02 35.51
C LYS A 661 -0.44 7.30 35.58
N MET A 662 -0.94 7.73 34.44
CA MET A 662 -1.85 8.87 34.26
C MET A 662 -3.07 8.38 33.48
N LYS A 663 -4.12 9.21 33.42
CA LYS A 663 -5.34 8.87 32.66
C LYS A 663 -5.08 8.65 31.17
N GLY A 664 -4.11 9.37 30.61
CA GLY A 664 -3.72 9.30 29.19
C GLY A 664 -2.71 8.21 28.84
N GLY A 665 -2.01 7.63 29.82
CA GLY A 665 -0.96 6.65 29.55
C GLY A 665 0.03 6.50 30.70
N SER A 666 1.18 5.89 30.43
CA SER A 666 2.23 5.68 31.43
C SER A 666 3.59 6.16 30.95
N VAL A 667 4.39 6.65 31.90
CA VAL A 667 5.77 7.10 31.68
C VAL A 667 6.67 6.56 32.79
N ASN A 668 7.96 6.45 32.51
CA ASN A 668 8.99 6.13 33.49
C ASN A 668 9.82 7.38 33.77
N VAL A 669 10.00 7.70 35.05
CA VAL A 669 10.83 8.81 35.49
C VAL A 669 12.12 8.26 36.07
N TRP A 670 13.24 8.65 35.48
CA TRP A 670 14.59 8.28 35.89
C TRP A 670 15.24 9.49 36.56
N PHE A 671 16.02 9.25 37.60
CA PHE A 671 16.84 10.27 38.26
C PHE A 671 17.89 9.59 39.13
N GLU A 672 18.88 10.36 39.55
CA GLU A 672 19.87 9.98 40.55
C GLU A 672 19.57 10.74 41.85
N SER A 673 19.74 10.09 42.99
CA SER A 673 19.65 10.70 44.32
C SER A 673 20.94 10.43 45.08
N ASP A 674 21.55 11.47 45.65
CA ASP A 674 22.70 11.33 46.55
C ASP A 674 22.28 11.12 48.02
N GLU A 675 23.26 10.88 48.90
CA GLU A 675 23.06 10.68 50.35
C GLU A 675 22.39 11.90 51.04
N GLY A 676 22.42 13.09 50.40
CA GLY A 676 21.78 14.31 50.86
C GLY A 676 20.35 14.53 50.33
N SER A 677 19.76 13.53 49.67
CA SER A 677 18.45 13.64 49.00
C SER A 677 18.40 14.67 47.87
N ARG A 678 19.57 15.05 47.32
CA ARG A 678 19.64 15.90 46.13
C ARG A 678 19.36 15.06 44.90
N ILE A 679 18.44 15.56 44.07
CA ILE A 679 18.03 14.89 42.84
C ILE A 679 18.72 15.52 41.64
N SER A 680 19.28 14.69 40.76
CA SER A 680 19.93 15.13 39.53
C SER A 680 19.72 14.13 38.38
N ASN A 681 20.11 14.52 37.17
CA ASN A 681 20.06 13.67 35.97
C ASN A 681 18.66 13.12 35.71
N VAL A 682 17.68 14.02 35.74
CA VAL A 682 16.28 13.64 35.55
C VAL A 682 15.96 13.37 34.08
N PHE A 683 15.33 12.22 33.79
CA PHE A 683 14.83 11.88 32.46
C PHE A 683 13.39 11.38 32.50
N LEU A 684 12.62 11.79 31.50
CA LEU A 684 11.27 11.31 31.25
C LEU A 684 11.30 10.35 30.05
N GLU A 685 10.90 9.11 30.26
CA GLU A 685 10.82 8.08 29.22
C GLU A 685 9.39 7.61 29.02
N GLY A 686 8.96 7.51 27.77
CA GLY A 686 7.64 6.99 27.44
C GLY A 686 7.49 6.73 25.96
N GLU A 687 6.36 6.17 25.58
CA GLU A 687 6.04 5.97 24.17
C GLU A 687 5.77 7.29 23.47
N ALA A 688 6.09 7.33 22.18
CA ALA A 688 5.76 8.42 21.26
C ALA A 688 5.25 7.79 19.96
N ASN A 689 3.96 7.45 19.88
CA ASN A 689 3.39 6.64 18.81
C ASN A 689 2.97 7.48 17.60
N ILE A 690 3.10 6.91 16.39
CA ILE A 690 2.52 7.54 15.19
C ILE A 690 1.07 7.09 15.09
N THR A 691 0.13 8.03 15.08
CA THR A 691 -1.29 7.73 14.93
C THR A 691 -1.72 7.73 13.47
N TYR A 692 -1.26 8.71 12.66
CA TYR A 692 -1.38 8.68 11.19
C TYR A 692 -0.44 9.68 10.51
N LYS A 693 -0.31 9.55 9.18
CA LYS A 693 0.46 10.44 8.30
C LYS A 693 -0.44 10.95 7.19
N GLY A 694 -0.28 12.21 6.79
CA GLY A 694 -1.09 12.83 5.74
C GLY A 694 -0.40 14.01 5.08
N TYR A 695 -1.13 14.69 4.21
CA TYR A 695 -0.66 15.85 3.48
C TYR A 695 -1.67 17.01 3.57
N LEU A 696 -1.19 18.24 3.75
CA LEU A 696 -1.99 19.47 3.68
C LEU A 696 -2.01 19.99 2.24
N ASN A 697 -3.19 20.21 1.65
CA ASN A 697 -3.30 20.68 0.27
C ASN A 697 -3.06 22.20 0.17
N GLY A 698 -1.81 22.65 -0.01
CA GLY A 698 -1.50 24.08 -0.19
C GLY A 698 -1.70 24.93 1.07
N GLY A 699 -1.63 24.32 2.26
CA GLY A 699 -1.82 25.02 3.56
C GLY A 699 -3.27 25.22 3.98
N ASP A 700 -4.24 24.90 3.11
CA ASP A 700 -5.66 24.90 3.42
C ASP A 700 -6.27 23.49 3.30
N TYR A 701 -7.16 23.13 4.23
CA TYR A 701 -7.92 21.89 4.17
C TYR A 701 -8.92 21.97 3.01
N VAL A 702 -9.04 20.90 2.21
CA VAL A 702 -10.20 20.67 1.32
C VAL A 702 -11.27 19.92 2.10
#